data_AF-E1IGJ1-F1
#
_entry.id   AF-E1IGJ1-F1
#
_cell.length_a   1.000
_cell.length_b   1.000
_cell.length_c   1.000
_cell.angle_alpha   90.00
_cell.angle_beta   90.00
_cell.angle_gamma   90.00
#
_symmetry.space_group_name_H-M   'P 1'
#
loop_
_entity.id
_entity.type
_entity.pdbx_description
1 polymer ?
#
loop_
_entity_poly.entity_id
_entity_poly.type
_entity_poly.pdbx_seq_one_letter_code
_entity_poly.pdbx_strand_id
1 'polypeptide(L)'
;MGVADFQPKYANSQFVWPTLRSLGLVLLLALAVGMMAYQAPPTGRVRVGWLGDRLFLGSTSGLGAAPLERGDFFADDLTPDSPTGRSRWTREHARVILPNVGAGADLDLRVVAQGWPADVLRSDLDQPTITVLANNQPLGSFVPQSSWGVHHVQIPAAVQTGGDLQIDLQSSATFTDTLTFGNDPRLKALRLAELEVAPSEQRLLAFFPPAWNAILLLGLNALLFFLLVACFSTAPVVTFPLTLVAVGVAGVGLAFARVWMGAALSVTLLVQAGLLLLAWRTLLLAWLRALLRRYGLGNGLGYGLVAAALLWLLASLHQFLIWLGSHGGPLFWTIFPDSLLYSLLGAGLLVLALVLGREGLPRLTDRIVEGLGSPRGAALLLATFCLIWIGYEAWVIVQLPYVGHADYSDNAVVARNLVAGRGWVVDYVTQFYAVNAGLTRPQETWPLLQPVWIAPFFALFGPTPWAAKLPNLVFNLLLALLIFQVGSRIWDRRVGLTAAIFVLTNYLFFRLTIYVTSDLAFVVWCMGAIFCLYQSTQAEAAPDRRWLIATGLLCGLMMLQKPSGALMVAGMGLWLLGFLYTTRPHTWRSVITAALSFGLPALIVLAPYVIRNMLLFGKPVFSTESYDAWVLGYRGNSGDAWEEIYRVFTPVWGGPGLPDRSWIMRWGFDATLEKLIAQVRELRNYIMPVWHGAPDGVAWLFSNNERKNIVSDMGAWMALIGMIAALRSRRRLVGLLAAAYLPYMIFMITYWRTNEERYWVMLIPWLALLAAWAIWAGYDRLAQIGDRRWAPLGLILVLVAVSGVLGFSRPDIAKKVRDEPGIWQPDLAAYTWIDQHVPADAVLMTRIPWQANWHTQRPTLMIPNTPSRDLLLEIAHHYGADYLVLENQQRVKGDGGRQLNTLLDHGNQVGDVIEGFELVYASPTADFRAFVYRIP
;
A
#
# COMPACT_ATOMS: atom_id res chain seq x y z
N MET A 1 3.00 -17.92 40.90
CA MET A 1 3.42 -16.86 41.83
C MET A 1 2.32 -15.81 41.89
N GLY A 2 1.84 -15.56 43.12
CA GLY A 2 0.57 -14.94 43.41
C GLY A 2 0.47 -13.46 43.03
N VAL A 3 -0.77 -12.99 42.99
CA VAL A 3 -1.20 -11.59 42.77
C VAL A 3 -0.79 -10.65 43.93
N ALA A 4 0.04 -11.13 44.87
CA ALA A 4 0.40 -10.40 46.09
C ALA A 4 1.68 -9.55 45.99
N ASP A 5 2.54 -9.72 44.97
CA ASP A 5 3.84 -9.00 44.91
C ASP A 5 3.91 -7.82 43.92
N PHE A 6 2.77 -7.39 43.37
CA PHE A 6 2.68 -6.08 42.71
C PHE A 6 2.05 -5.06 43.68
N GLN A 7 2.73 -4.83 44.81
CA GLN A 7 2.59 -3.56 45.52
C GLN A 7 3.05 -2.47 44.54
N PRO A 8 2.17 -1.54 44.12
CA PRO A 8 2.66 -0.33 43.46
C PRO A 8 3.60 0.32 44.46
N LYS A 9 4.83 0.66 44.05
CA LYS A 9 5.69 1.60 44.80
C LYS A 9 5.02 2.97 45.08
N TYR A 10 3.78 3.16 44.65
CA TYR A 10 2.93 4.33 44.82
C TYR A 10 2.01 4.29 46.04
N ALA A 11 2.02 3.22 46.86
CA ALA A 11 1.17 3.12 48.05
C ALA A 11 1.79 3.71 49.34
N ASN A 12 2.80 4.59 49.24
CA ASN A 12 3.24 5.42 50.35
C ASN A 12 2.49 6.76 50.34
N SER A 13 1.62 6.97 51.33
CA SER A 13 0.86 8.22 51.54
C SER A 13 1.73 9.48 51.61
N GLN A 14 3.04 9.33 51.87
CA GLN A 14 4.02 10.42 51.94
C GLN A 14 4.31 11.10 50.57
N PHE A 15 4.04 10.47 49.42
CA PHE A 15 4.35 11.03 48.09
C PHE A 15 3.14 11.53 47.29
N VAL A 16 1.92 11.12 47.64
CA VAL A 16 0.70 11.44 46.88
C VAL A 16 0.31 12.92 47.06
N TRP A 17 0.32 13.41 48.30
CA TRP A 17 -0.08 14.79 48.62
C TRP A 17 0.84 15.86 48.02
N PRO A 18 2.18 15.76 48.08
CA PRO A 18 3.07 16.70 47.40
C PRO A 18 2.86 16.74 45.88
N THR A 19 2.64 15.58 45.25
CA THR A 19 2.43 15.47 43.80
C THR A 19 1.11 16.12 43.36
N LEU A 20 0.03 15.89 44.10
CA LEU A 20 -1.27 16.53 43.85
C LEU A 20 -1.20 18.06 44.04
N ARG A 21 -0.46 18.53 45.05
CA ARG A 21 -0.22 19.97 45.26
C ARG A 21 0.56 20.59 44.09
N SER A 22 1.64 19.95 43.64
CA SER A 22 2.42 20.40 42.48
C SER A 22 1.57 20.45 41.21
N LEU A 23 0.74 19.43 40.97
CA LEU A 23 -0.17 19.40 39.83
C LEU A 23 -1.23 20.52 39.90
N GLY A 24 -1.85 20.71 41.07
CA GLY A 24 -2.80 21.81 41.28
C GLY A 24 -2.17 23.18 41.01
N LEU A 25 -0.92 23.38 41.45
CA LEU A 25 -0.18 24.62 41.19
C LEU A 25 0.15 24.79 39.70
N VAL A 26 0.55 23.72 39.00
CA VAL A 26 0.76 23.75 37.54
C VAL A 26 -0.50 24.17 36.80
N LEU A 27 -1.67 23.62 37.17
CA LEU A 27 -2.93 23.95 36.51
C LEU A 27 -3.37 25.39 36.79
N LEU A 28 -3.19 25.88 38.02
CA LEU A 28 -3.44 27.28 38.37
C LEU A 28 -2.50 28.22 37.61
N LEU A 29 -1.23 27.85 37.45
CA LEU A 29 -0.27 28.62 36.66
C LEU A 29 -0.59 28.57 35.17
N ALA A 30 -1.04 27.42 34.63
CA ALA A 30 -1.49 27.32 33.24
C ALA A 30 -2.72 28.23 32.98
N LEU A 31 -3.66 28.28 33.91
CA LEU A 31 -4.79 29.20 33.88
C LEU A 31 -4.33 30.65 33.89
N ALA A 32 -3.45 31.03 34.82
CA ALA A 32 -2.92 32.39 34.95
C ALA A 32 -2.11 32.83 33.73
N VAL A 33 -1.14 32.01 33.30
CA VAL A 33 -0.31 32.23 32.11
C VAL A 33 -1.18 32.34 30.86
N GLY A 34 -2.18 31.47 30.72
CA GLY A 34 -3.15 31.52 29.61
C GLY A 34 -3.91 32.85 29.59
N MET A 35 -4.50 33.26 30.72
CA MET A 35 -5.21 34.55 30.81
C MET A 35 -4.30 35.75 30.51
N MET A 36 -3.05 35.72 31.00
CA MET A 36 -2.05 36.76 30.72
C MET A 36 -1.62 36.79 29.26
N ALA A 37 -1.44 35.63 28.62
CA ALA A 37 -1.05 35.55 27.21
C ALA A 37 -2.08 36.18 26.28
N TYR A 38 -3.37 36.10 26.64
CA TYR A 38 -4.45 36.75 25.88
C TYR A 38 -4.48 38.27 26.01
N GLN A 39 -3.77 38.85 26.98
CA GLN A 39 -3.63 40.31 27.08
C GLN A 39 -2.64 40.89 26.06
N ALA A 40 -1.81 40.06 25.43
CA ALA A 40 -1.04 40.48 24.25
C ALA A 40 -2.01 40.74 23.07
N PRO A 41 -1.66 41.61 22.11
CA PRO A 41 -2.49 41.79 20.93
C PRO A 41 -2.51 40.51 20.06
N PRO A 42 -3.68 40.09 19.55
CA PRO A 42 -3.78 38.96 18.63
C PRO A 42 -2.96 39.21 17.35
N THR A 43 -2.06 38.28 17.05
CA THR A 43 -1.31 38.27 15.79
C THR A 43 -1.26 36.85 15.23
N GLY A 44 -1.28 36.74 13.90
CA GLY A 44 -1.18 35.46 13.23
C GLY A 44 -0.92 35.62 11.75
N ARG A 45 0.01 34.82 11.21
CA ARG A 45 0.35 34.80 9.79
C ARG A 45 0.28 33.37 9.28
N VAL A 46 -0.56 33.13 8.28
CA VAL A 46 -0.74 31.85 7.60
C VAL A 46 -0.20 31.99 6.18
N ARG A 47 0.91 31.31 5.91
CA ARG A 47 1.44 31.19 4.55
C ARG A 47 0.66 30.12 3.82
N VAL A 48 -0.08 30.52 2.80
CA VAL A 48 -0.97 29.63 2.04
C VAL A 48 -0.15 28.86 1.00
N GLY A 49 -0.38 27.55 0.90
CA GLY A 49 0.41 26.62 0.08
C GLY A 49 1.64 26.07 0.79
N TRP A 50 1.90 26.44 2.05
CA TRP A 50 3.02 25.92 2.84
C TRP A 50 2.60 24.91 3.91
N LEU A 51 3.56 24.10 4.36
CA LEU A 51 3.33 23.09 5.39
C LEU A 51 2.68 23.71 6.65
N GLY A 52 1.55 23.14 7.05
CA GLY A 52 0.80 23.55 8.24
C GLY A 52 -0.39 24.47 7.96
N ASP A 53 -0.54 25.00 6.75
CA ASP A 53 -1.74 25.78 6.37
C ASP A 53 -3.05 24.98 6.51
N ARG A 54 -2.98 23.67 6.30
CA ARG A 54 -4.04 22.66 6.53
C ARG A 54 -4.58 22.62 7.97
N LEU A 55 -3.91 23.26 8.94
CA LEU A 55 -4.45 23.47 10.28
C LEU A 55 -5.54 24.55 10.31
N PHE A 56 -5.57 25.41 9.30
CA PHE A 56 -6.44 26.59 9.19
C PHE A 56 -7.42 26.49 8.02
N LEU A 57 -7.14 25.69 7.00
CA LEU A 57 -8.00 25.55 5.83
C LEU A 57 -8.18 24.09 5.39
N GLY A 58 -9.36 23.81 4.83
CA GLY A 58 -9.63 22.58 4.09
C GLY A 58 -9.07 22.66 2.67
N SER A 59 -8.69 21.52 2.10
CA SER A 59 -8.21 21.41 0.71
C SER A 59 -8.48 20.02 0.15
N THR A 60 -8.81 19.98 -1.14
CA THR A 60 -9.05 18.74 -1.87
C THR A 60 -8.88 18.95 -3.37
N SER A 61 -8.42 17.89 -4.04
CA SER A 61 -8.34 17.80 -5.50
C SER A 61 -9.71 17.56 -6.17
N GLY A 62 -10.76 17.23 -5.39
CA GLY A 62 -12.10 16.92 -5.93
C GLY A 62 -12.81 18.11 -6.59
N LEU A 63 -13.58 17.87 -7.65
CA LEU A 63 -14.33 18.89 -8.40
C LEU A 63 -15.83 18.98 -8.04
N GLY A 64 -16.32 18.16 -7.09
CA GLY A 64 -17.75 18.10 -6.74
C GLY A 64 -18.25 19.26 -5.88
N ALA A 65 -19.57 19.30 -5.61
CA ALA A 65 -20.22 20.34 -4.82
C ALA A 65 -19.88 20.30 -3.32
N ALA A 66 -19.66 19.11 -2.73
CA ALA A 66 -19.39 19.00 -1.30
C ALA A 66 -18.11 19.75 -0.83
N PRO A 67 -16.98 19.72 -1.58
CA PRO A 67 -15.84 20.63 -1.33
C PRO A 67 -16.19 22.11 -1.34
N LEU A 68 -17.08 22.54 -2.25
CA LEU A 68 -17.51 23.93 -2.37
C LEU A 68 -18.30 24.36 -1.12
N GLU A 69 -19.27 23.55 -0.68
CA GLU A 69 -20.08 23.81 0.51
C GLU A 69 -19.25 23.92 1.81
N ARG A 70 -18.15 23.16 1.89
CA ARG A 70 -17.21 23.23 3.02
C ARG A 70 -16.27 24.44 2.96
N GLY A 71 -16.12 25.07 1.79
CA GLY A 71 -15.13 26.12 1.54
C GLY A 71 -13.70 25.58 1.37
N ASP A 72 -13.53 24.37 0.84
CA ASP A 72 -12.21 23.74 0.64
C ASP A 72 -11.43 24.42 -0.51
N PHE A 73 -10.14 24.65 -0.33
CA PHE A 73 -9.23 25.13 -1.36
C PHE A 73 -8.87 24.01 -2.36
N PHE A 74 -8.29 24.38 -3.50
CA PHE A 74 -7.56 23.42 -4.33
C PHE A 74 -6.20 23.08 -3.69
N ALA A 75 -5.53 22.06 -4.24
CA ALA A 75 -4.19 21.65 -3.82
C ALA A 75 -3.16 22.80 -3.95
N ASP A 76 -2.05 22.71 -3.21
CA ASP A 76 -0.98 23.71 -3.28
C ASP A 76 -0.26 23.69 -4.62
N ASP A 77 0.01 24.88 -5.16
CA ASP A 77 0.77 25.08 -6.38
C ASP A 77 2.15 25.68 -6.06
N LEU A 78 3.16 25.30 -6.85
CA LEU A 78 4.40 26.05 -6.94
C LEU A 78 4.18 27.32 -7.76
N THR A 79 4.45 28.47 -7.15
CA THR A 79 4.34 29.79 -7.78
C THR A 79 5.60 30.60 -7.54
N PRO A 80 6.60 30.49 -8.42
CA PRO A 80 7.87 31.20 -8.26
C PRO A 80 7.73 32.72 -8.16
N ASP A 81 6.69 33.28 -8.77
CA ASP A 81 6.32 34.70 -8.76
C ASP A 81 5.54 35.14 -7.50
N SER A 82 5.07 34.18 -6.69
CA SER A 82 4.39 34.47 -5.42
C SER A 82 5.37 34.99 -4.37
N PRO A 83 4.99 35.97 -3.52
CA PRO A 83 5.82 36.45 -2.41
C PRO A 83 6.28 35.35 -1.43
N THR A 84 5.57 34.23 -1.36
CA THR A 84 5.92 33.08 -0.53
C THR A 84 6.49 31.91 -1.34
N GLY A 85 6.58 32.02 -2.68
CA GLY A 85 6.98 30.95 -3.59
C GLY A 85 5.94 29.83 -3.78
N ARG A 86 4.81 29.90 -3.08
CA ARG A 86 3.69 28.95 -3.16
C ARG A 86 2.36 29.66 -3.01
N SER A 87 1.29 29.01 -3.44
CA SER A 87 -0.07 29.54 -3.30
C SER A 87 -1.12 28.46 -3.46
N ARG A 88 -2.39 28.82 -3.23
CA ARG A 88 -3.56 27.99 -3.54
C ARG A 88 -4.58 28.78 -4.33
N TRP A 89 -5.22 28.12 -5.28
CA TRP A 89 -6.46 28.62 -5.85
C TRP A 89 -7.64 28.36 -4.90
N THR A 90 -8.48 29.36 -4.71
CA THR A 90 -9.78 29.23 -4.07
C THR A 90 -10.81 28.75 -5.10
N ARG A 91 -11.91 28.21 -4.57
CA ARG A 91 -13.15 28.02 -5.31
C ARG A 91 -14.01 29.28 -5.20
N GLU A 92 -15.22 29.24 -5.75
CA GLU A 92 -16.23 30.30 -5.59
C GLU A 92 -16.46 30.67 -4.11
N HIS A 93 -16.46 29.68 -3.22
CA HIS A 93 -16.46 29.86 -1.77
C HIS A 93 -15.22 29.19 -1.17
N ALA A 94 -14.49 29.91 -0.33
CA ALA A 94 -13.36 29.39 0.42
C ALA A 94 -13.40 29.85 1.88
N ARG A 95 -13.05 28.94 2.80
CA ARG A 95 -13.10 29.17 4.24
C ARG A 95 -11.75 28.94 4.90
N VAL A 96 -11.36 29.89 5.75
CA VAL A 96 -10.18 29.80 6.63
C VAL A 96 -10.64 29.99 8.07
N ILE A 97 -10.20 29.11 8.96
CA ILE A 97 -10.51 29.14 10.39
C ILE A 97 -9.22 29.39 11.14
N LEU A 98 -9.13 30.52 11.83
CA LEU A 98 -8.03 30.86 12.72
C LEU A 98 -8.45 30.48 14.14
N PRO A 99 -7.91 29.40 14.72
CA PRO A 99 -8.39 28.90 16.00
C PRO A 99 -7.90 29.77 17.17
N ASN A 100 -8.77 29.95 18.14
CA ASN A 100 -8.47 30.54 19.44
C ASN A 100 -7.84 31.95 19.37
N VAL A 101 -8.21 32.79 18.41
CA VAL A 101 -7.76 34.20 18.33
C VAL A 101 -8.19 35.01 19.57
N GLY A 102 -9.33 34.65 20.18
CA GLY A 102 -9.96 35.42 21.28
C GLY A 102 -10.99 36.40 20.75
N ALA A 103 -11.65 37.15 21.64
CA ALA A 103 -12.69 38.12 21.27
C ALA A 103 -12.27 39.55 21.59
N GLY A 104 -12.98 40.54 21.03
CA GLY A 104 -12.93 41.92 21.49
C GLY A 104 -11.75 42.79 21.00
N ALA A 105 -10.98 42.33 20.01
CA ALA A 105 -9.93 43.14 19.38
C ALA A 105 -10.37 43.64 17.99
N ASP A 106 -10.06 44.89 17.67
CA ASP A 106 -10.14 45.39 16.30
C ASP A 106 -8.91 44.89 15.52
N LEU A 107 -9.13 44.24 14.39
CA LEU A 107 -8.09 43.56 13.61
C LEU A 107 -8.02 44.11 12.19
N ASP A 108 -6.81 44.17 11.64
CA ASP A 108 -6.57 44.33 10.22
C ASP A 108 -6.25 42.96 9.61
N LEU A 109 -7.05 42.55 8.63
CA LEU A 109 -6.81 41.36 7.81
C LEU A 109 -6.08 41.78 6.54
N ARG A 110 -4.83 41.36 6.43
CA ARG A 110 -4.02 41.49 5.22
C ARG A 110 -4.12 40.21 4.39
N VAL A 111 -4.66 40.35 3.18
CA VAL A 111 -4.81 39.27 2.19
C VAL A 111 -3.83 39.51 1.05
N VAL A 112 -2.87 38.61 0.88
CA VAL A 112 -1.94 38.64 -0.27
C VAL A 112 -2.48 37.69 -1.33
N ALA A 113 -3.01 38.26 -2.41
CA ALA A 113 -3.73 37.52 -3.43
C ALA A 113 -3.44 38.00 -4.85
N GLN A 114 -3.76 37.14 -5.82
CA GLN A 114 -3.68 37.40 -7.25
C GLN A 114 -5.00 36.96 -7.89
N GLY A 115 -5.52 37.81 -8.77
CA GLY A 115 -6.71 37.55 -9.58
C GLY A 115 -6.40 36.65 -10.77
N TRP A 116 -7.22 36.74 -11.81
CA TRP A 116 -7.06 35.92 -12.99
C TRP A 116 -5.91 36.39 -13.88
N PRO A 117 -5.18 35.47 -14.53
CA PRO A 117 -4.19 35.83 -15.55
C PRO A 117 -4.79 36.70 -16.67
N ALA A 118 -3.95 37.44 -17.38
CA ALA A 118 -4.41 38.29 -18.50
C ALA A 118 -4.84 37.49 -19.74
N ASP A 119 -4.50 36.20 -19.81
CA ASP A 119 -4.66 35.33 -20.97
C ASP A 119 -5.79 34.28 -20.80
N VAL A 120 -6.80 34.55 -19.98
CA VAL A 120 -7.96 33.67 -19.81
C VAL A 120 -8.72 33.53 -21.15
N LEU A 121 -9.11 32.31 -21.52
CA LEU A 121 -9.77 32.03 -22.82
C LEU A 121 -11.13 32.72 -23.00
N ARG A 122 -11.79 33.05 -21.89
CA ARG A 122 -13.05 33.79 -21.83
C ARG A 122 -12.76 35.29 -21.69
N SER A 123 -12.42 35.95 -22.80
CA SER A 123 -12.11 37.39 -22.83
C SER A 123 -13.30 38.30 -22.51
N ASP A 124 -14.50 37.73 -22.34
CA ASP A 124 -15.74 38.39 -21.94
C ASP A 124 -15.87 38.61 -20.42
N LEU A 125 -15.01 37.99 -19.61
CA LEU A 125 -15.14 38.02 -18.15
C LEU A 125 -14.14 39.00 -17.51
N ASP A 126 -14.68 39.96 -16.74
CA ASP A 126 -13.90 40.84 -15.88
C ASP A 126 -13.36 40.10 -14.64
N GLN A 127 -12.35 40.69 -13.99
CA GLN A 127 -11.83 40.20 -12.70
C GLN A 127 -12.98 40.02 -11.67
N PRO A 128 -12.97 38.95 -10.86
CA PRO A 128 -14.08 38.67 -9.96
C PRO A 128 -14.08 39.65 -8.78
N THR A 129 -15.27 40.03 -8.32
CA THR A 129 -15.40 40.73 -7.04
C THR A 129 -15.32 39.71 -5.91
N ILE A 130 -14.43 39.93 -4.95
CA ILE A 130 -14.24 39.07 -3.78
C ILE A 130 -14.85 39.74 -2.56
N THR A 131 -15.93 39.16 -2.04
CA THR A 131 -16.55 39.56 -0.79
C THR A 131 -15.91 38.83 0.37
N VAL A 132 -15.46 39.57 1.38
CA VAL A 132 -14.84 39.02 2.59
C VAL A 132 -15.86 39.05 3.72
N LEU A 133 -16.09 37.89 4.33
CA LEU A 133 -16.94 37.75 5.51
C LEU A 133 -16.09 37.27 6.69
N ALA A 134 -16.37 37.79 7.88
CA ALA A 134 -15.86 37.24 9.13
C ALA A 134 -17.02 36.77 10.00
N ASN A 135 -16.97 35.52 10.49
CA ASN A 135 -18.04 34.91 11.28
C ASN A 135 -19.44 35.09 10.65
N ASN A 136 -19.54 34.89 9.32
CA ASN A 136 -20.72 35.10 8.48
C ASN A 136 -21.25 36.55 8.38
N GLN A 137 -20.49 37.56 8.84
CA GLN A 137 -20.82 38.97 8.66
C GLN A 137 -19.97 39.57 7.52
N PRO A 138 -20.57 40.23 6.51
CA PRO A 138 -19.82 40.85 5.42
C PRO A 138 -19.05 42.08 5.93
N LEU A 139 -17.76 42.14 5.62
CA LEU A 139 -16.86 43.23 6.02
C LEU A 139 -16.59 44.22 4.90
N GLY A 140 -16.49 43.72 3.67
CA GLY A 140 -16.16 44.52 2.49
C GLY A 140 -15.92 43.63 1.27
N SER A 141 -15.59 44.26 0.14
CA SER A 141 -15.20 43.56 -1.07
C SER A 141 -14.04 44.26 -1.77
N PHE A 142 -13.29 43.50 -2.56
CA PHE A 142 -12.21 44.04 -3.40
C PHE A 142 -12.18 43.31 -4.75
N VAL A 143 -11.61 43.95 -5.77
CA VAL A 143 -11.36 43.35 -7.09
C VAL A 143 -9.85 43.11 -7.20
N PRO A 144 -9.40 41.86 -7.38
CA PRO A 144 -7.98 41.53 -7.47
C PRO A 144 -7.41 41.91 -8.85
N GLN A 145 -6.08 42.03 -8.92
CA GLN A 145 -5.35 42.28 -10.17
C GLN A 145 -4.70 41.00 -10.70
N SER A 146 -4.32 40.96 -11.97
CA SER A 146 -3.57 39.83 -12.55
C SER A 146 -2.17 39.66 -11.94
N SER A 147 -1.63 40.67 -11.26
CA SER A 147 -0.41 40.61 -10.46
C SER A 147 -0.71 40.43 -8.97
N TRP A 148 0.25 39.91 -8.21
CA TRP A 148 0.14 39.80 -6.75
C TRP A 148 -0.08 41.18 -6.11
N GLY A 149 -1.15 41.31 -5.33
CA GLY A 149 -1.53 42.51 -4.60
C GLY A 149 -1.81 42.24 -3.13
N VAL A 150 -1.80 43.30 -2.33
CA VAL A 150 -2.13 43.25 -0.90
C VAL A 150 -3.44 43.99 -0.68
N HIS A 151 -4.40 43.32 -0.08
CA HIS A 151 -5.72 43.87 0.24
C HIS A 151 -5.92 43.88 1.76
N HIS A 152 -6.40 45.00 2.28
CA HIS A 152 -6.63 45.19 3.71
C HIS A 152 -8.13 45.28 3.99
N VAL A 153 -8.60 44.52 4.99
CA VAL A 153 -10.00 44.53 5.43
C VAL A 153 -10.03 44.63 6.95
N GLN A 154 -10.74 45.64 7.45
CA GLN A 154 -10.89 45.85 8.89
C GLN A 154 -11.94 44.89 9.45
N ILE A 155 -11.62 44.20 10.54
CA ILE A 155 -12.52 43.33 11.29
C ILE A 155 -12.84 44.02 12.62
N PRO A 156 -14.06 44.56 12.80
CA PRO A 156 -14.45 45.18 14.06
C PRO A 156 -14.53 44.16 15.20
N ALA A 157 -14.17 44.59 16.41
CA ALA A 157 -14.25 43.77 17.62
C ALA A 157 -15.64 43.13 17.85
N ALA A 158 -16.72 43.80 17.41
CA ALA A 158 -18.10 43.32 17.52
C ALA A 158 -18.39 42.05 16.69
N VAL A 159 -17.63 41.80 15.62
CA VAL A 159 -17.76 40.60 14.76
C VAL A 159 -17.05 39.40 15.41
N GLN A 160 -16.07 39.66 16.26
CA GLN A 160 -15.27 38.65 16.94
C GLN A 160 -15.84 38.31 18.32
N THR A 161 -16.94 37.56 18.34
CA THR A 161 -17.66 37.18 19.58
C THR A 161 -17.24 35.82 20.15
N GLY A 162 -16.60 34.98 19.34
CA GLY A 162 -16.16 33.62 19.69
C GLY A 162 -14.65 33.50 19.94
N GLY A 163 -14.21 32.28 20.25
CA GLY A 163 -12.78 31.97 20.38
C GLY A 163 -12.06 31.88 19.03
N ASP A 164 -12.72 31.30 18.02
CA ASP A 164 -12.17 31.13 16.66
C ASP A 164 -12.62 32.29 15.76
N LEU A 165 -11.77 32.66 14.80
CA LEU A 165 -12.11 33.63 13.75
C LEU A 165 -12.27 32.89 12.42
N GLN A 166 -13.49 32.82 11.93
CA GLN A 166 -13.81 32.26 10.61
C GLN A 166 -13.77 33.39 9.57
N ILE A 167 -13.01 33.18 8.49
CA ILE A 167 -12.91 34.08 7.34
C ILE A 167 -13.43 33.32 6.12
N ASP A 168 -14.47 33.84 5.49
CA ASP A 168 -15.00 33.32 4.23
C ASP A 168 -14.71 34.31 3.10
N LEU A 169 -14.22 33.78 1.97
CA LEU A 169 -14.03 34.50 0.72
C LEU A 169 -15.08 34.00 -0.26
N GLN A 170 -15.95 34.90 -0.73
CA GLN A 170 -16.97 34.62 -1.72
C GLN A 170 -16.66 35.36 -3.01
N SER A 171 -16.58 34.64 -4.12
CA SER A 171 -16.23 35.18 -5.41
C SER A 171 -17.48 35.30 -6.30
N SER A 172 -17.58 36.40 -7.04
CA SER A 172 -18.69 36.61 -7.99
C SER A 172 -18.60 35.74 -9.25
N ALA A 173 -17.42 35.19 -9.56
CA ALA A 173 -17.17 34.43 -10.79
C ALA A 173 -15.95 33.50 -10.65
N THR A 174 -15.82 32.53 -11.56
CA THR A 174 -14.65 31.64 -11.67
C THR A 174 -14.23 31.46 -13.12
N PHE A 175 -13.00 30.99 -13.34
CA PHE A 175 -12.47 30.62 -14.66
C PHE A 175 -11.82 29.22 -14.62
N THR A 176 -11.69 28.59 -15.79
CA THR A 176 -10.99 27.30 -15.97
C THR A 176 -9.68 27.49 -16.72
N ASP A 177 -9.74 28.00 -17.95
CA ASP A 177 -8.67 27.83 -18.94
C ASP A 177 -7.96 29.14 -19.30
N THR A 178 -6.67 29.01 -19.68
CA THR A 178 -5.88 30.12 -20.23
C THR A 178 -5.22 29.72 -21.55
N LEU A 179 -4.84 30.71 -22.36
CA LEU A 179 -4.12 30.51 -23.63
C LEU A 179 -2.77 29.82 -23.40
N THR A 180 -2.08 30.13 -22.30
CA THR A 180 -0.73 29.63 -22.02
C THR A 180 -0.70 28.20 -21.45
N PHE A 181 -1.67 27.85 -20.58
CA PHE A 181 -1.63 26.59 -19.83
C PHE A 181 -2.68 25.55 -20.26
N GLY A 182 -3.57 25.88 -21.20
CA GLY A 182 -4.53 24.95 -21.78
C GLY A 182 -5.72 24.63 -20.86
N ASN A 183 -6.24 23.40 -20.99
CA ASN A 183 -7.50 22.95 -20.37
C ASN A 183 -7.29 22.49 -18.91
N ASP A 184 -7.70 23.30 -17.94
CA ASP A 184 -7.68 23.01 -16.50
C ASP A 184 -9.12 22.98 -15.97
N PRO A 185 -9.66 21.81 -15.58
CA PRO A 185 -11.07 21.66 -15.23
C PRO A 185 -11.45 22.31 -13.89
N ARG A 186 -10.50 22.90 -13.16
CA ARG A 186 -10.74 23.57 -11.88
C ARG A 186 -11.42 24.93 -12.11
N LEU A 187 -12.60 25.13 -11.52
CA LEU A 187 -13.26 26.43 -11.41
C LEU A 187 -12.54 27.30 -10.36
N LYS A 188 -11.59 28.11 -10.82
CA LYS A 188 -10.69 28.93 -9.99
C LYS A 188 -11.26 30.33 -9.80
N ALA A 189 -11.28 30.82 -8.56
CA ALA A 189 -11.73 32.17 -8.23
C ALA A 189 -10.56 33.13 -7.96
N LEU A 190 -9.88 32.98 -6.82
CA LEU A 190 -8.80 33.85 -6.36
C LEU A 190 -7.58 33.02 -6.00
N ARG A 191 -6.37 33.51 -6.26
CA ARG A 191 -5.15 32.85 -5.80
C ARG A 191 -4.65 33.50 -4.53
N LEU A 192 -4.41 32.71 -3.47
CA LEU A 192 -3.92 33.19 -2.18
C LEU A 192 -2.49 32.71 -1.91
N ALA A 193 -1.62 33.63 -1.50
CA ALA A 193 -0.26 33.32 -1.03
C ALA A 193 -0.11 33.43 0.49
N GLU A 194 -0.86 34.34 1.12
CA GLU A 194 -0.73 34.64 2.54
C GLU A 194 -1.97 35.32 3.11
N LEU A 195 -2.28 34.99 4.36
CA LEU A 195 -3.24 35.69 5.20
C LEU A 195 -2.54 36.10 6.49
N GLU A 196 -2.64 37.37 6.86
CA GLU A 196 -2.10 37.90 8.11
C GLU A 196 -3.17 38.69 8.85
N VAL A 197 -3.27 38.44 10.15
CA VAL A 197 -4.15 39.17 11.06
C VAL A 197 -3.25 39.86 12.08
N ALA A 198 -3.43 41.18 12.19
CA ALA A 198 -2.71 42.05 13.10
C ALA A 198 -3.69 43.00 13.80
N PRO A 199 -3.36 43.58 14.96
CA PRO A 199 -4.20 44.61 15.58
C PRO A 199 -4.25 45.86 14.69
N SER A 200 -5.44 46.45 14.49
CA SER A 200 -5.59 47.68 13.68
C SER A 200 -5.11 48.94 14.41
N GLU A 201 -5.26 49.01 15.73
CA GLU A 201 -4.70 50.05 16.60
C GLU A 201 -4.19 49.48 17.93
N GLN A 202 -3.03 49.95 18.41
CA GLN A 202 -2.49 49.56 19.73
C GLN A 202 -3.18 50.37 20.85
N ARG A 203 -4.30 49.87 21.38
CA ARG A 203 -4.84 50.40 22.65
C ARG A 203 -4.03 49.85 23.83
N LEU A 204 -3.22 50.71 24.45
CA LEU A 204 -2.34 50.37 25.58
C LEU A 204 -3.07 49.91 26.87
N LEU A 205 -4.41 50.06 26.94
CA LEU A 205 -5.24 49.77 28.13
C LEU A 205 -6.49 48.90 27.82
N ALA A 206 -6.47 48.10 26.75
CA ALA A 206 -7.59 47.20 26.43
C ALA A 206 -7.46 45.85 27.17
N PHE A 207 -8.53 45.42 27.83
CA PHE A 207 -8.65 44.06 28.35
C PHE A 207 -9.24 43.16 27.26
N PHE A 208 -8.50 42.13 26.86
CA PHE A 208 -8.98 41.17 25.87
C PHE A 208 -9.55 39.93 26.57
N PRO A 209 -10.84 39.59 26.36
CA PRO A 209 -11.41 38.36 26.88
C PRO A 209 -10.66 37.14 26.33
N PRO A 210 -10.21 36.20 27.19
CA PRO A 210 -9.45 35.05 26.74
C PRO A 210 -10.32 34.04 25.99
N ALA A 211 -9.73 33.34 25.01
CA ALA A 211 -10.37 32.15 24.45
C ALA A 211 -10.26 30.99 25.45
N TRP A 212 -11.35 30.69 26.15
CA TRP A 212 -11.37 29.64 27.18
C TRP A 212 -10.99 28.26 26.64
N ASN A 213 -11.29 27.95 25.39
CA ASN A 213 -10.89 26.70 24.75
C ASN A 213 -9.35 26.53 24.72
N ALA A 214 -8.60 27.56 24.32
CA ALA A 214 -7.13 27.49 24.35
C ALA A 214 -6.56 27.37 25.77
N ILE A 215 -7.16 28.03 26.76
CA ILE A 215 -6.74 27.90 28.16
C ILE A 215 -7.00 26.48 28.68
N LEU A 216 -8.16 25.90 28.35
CA LEU A 216 -8.47 24.51 28.68
C LEU A 216 -7.49 23.55 28.00
N LEU A 217 -7.19 23.76 26.71
CA LEU A 217 -6.20 22.97 25.98
C LEU A 217 -4.81 23.10 26.60
N LEU A 218 -4.39 24.30 27.02
CA LEU A 218 -3.13 24.52 27.72
C LEU A 218 -3.08 23.75 29.06
N GLY A 219 -4.16 23.81 29.85
CA GLY A 219 -4.27 23.06 31.10
C GLY A 219 -4.25 21.54 30.90
N LEU A 220 -4.97 21.03 29.89
CA LEU A 220 -4.97 19.60 29.55
C LEU A 220 -3.60 19.13 29.05
N ASN A 221 -2.92 19.92 28.21
CA ASN A 221 -1.54 19.63 27.80
C ASN A 221 -0.59 19.66 29.00
N ALA A 222 -0.75 20.61 29.93
CA ALA A 222 0.05 20.65 31.15
C ALA A 222 -0.16 19.39 32.01
N LEU A 223 -1.41 18.95 32.15
CA LEU A 223 -1.76 17.72 32.86
C LEU A 223 -1.14 16.48 32.19
N LEU A 224 -1.36 16.28 30.89
CA LEU A 224 -0.85 15.10 30.18
C LEU A 224 0.67 15.08 30.16
N PHE A 225 1.31 16.23 29.94
CA PHE A 225 2.77 16.33 29.98
C PHE A 225 3.32 16.06 31.40
N PHE A 226 2.68 16.58 32.45
CA PHE A 226 3.04 16.26 33.84
C PHE A 226 2.97 14.76 34.11
N LEU A 227 1.87 14.11 33.74
CA LEU A 227 1.70 12.66 33.88
C LEU A 227 2.74 11.88 33.09
N LEU A 228 3.06 12.33 31.87
CA LEU A 228 4.05 11.71 31.01
C LEU A 228 5.45 11.78 31.65
N VAL A 229 5.89 12.95 32.12
CA VAL A 229 7.20 13.11 32.77
C VAL A 229 7.26 12.31 34.08
N ALA A 230 6.17 12.27 34.84
CA ALA A 230 6.06 11.47 36.06
C ALA A 230 6.17 9.95 35.81
N CYS A 231 5.94 9.49 34.57
CA CYS A 231 6.19 8.08 34.21
C CYS A 231 7.68 7.74 34.08
N PHE A 232 8.52 8.73 33.74
CA PHE A 232 9.95 8.53 33.49
C PHE A 232 10.84 9.01 34.63
N SER A 233 10.36 9.93 35.47
CA SER A 233 11.07 10.45 36.63
C SER A 233 10.17 10.45 37.86
N THR A 234 10.65 9.87 38.96
CA THR A 234 9.95 9.88 40.25
C THR A 234 10.28 11.12 41.09
N ALA A 235 11.16 12.00 40.61
CA ALA A 235 11.58 13.19 41.34
C ALA A 235 10.61 14.36 41.07
N PRO A 236 9.86 14.85 42.07
CA PRO A 236 8.99 16.02 41.91
C PRO A 236 9.77 17.27 41.49
N VAL A 237 11.04 17.35 41.93
CA VAL A 237 12.00 18.42 41.62
C VAL A 237 12.32 18.52 40.12
N VAL A 238 12.08 17.48 39.33
CA VAL A 238 12.29 17.49 37.87
C VAL A 238 10.96 17.65 37.12
N THR A 239 9.93 16.94 37.55
CA THR A 239 8.61 16.93 36.88
C THR A 239 7.96 18.31 36.89
N PHE A 240 7.89 18.95 38.05
CA PHE A 240 7.24 20.25 38.21
C PHE A 240 7.89 21.37 37.37
N PRO A 241 9.22 21.63 37.43
CA PRO A 241 9.81 22.71 36.64
C PRO A 241 9.78 22.45 35.14
N LEU A 242 9.95 21.21 34.67
CA LEU A 242 9.83 20.89 33.24
C LEU A 242 8.43 21.17 32.71
N THR A 243 7.39 20.78 33.44
CA THR A 243 6.01 21.11 33.05
C THR A 243 5.77 22.62 33.08
N LEU A 244 6.32 23.34 34.07
CA LEU A 244 6.19 24.79 34.13
C LEU A 244 6.87 25.49 32.96
N VAL A 245 8.05 25.05 32.55
CA VAL A 245 8.74 25.55 31.35
C VAL A 245 7.88 25.30 30.10
N ALA A 246 7.29 24.10 29.97
CA ALA A 246 6.41 23.80 28.84
C ALA A 246 5.16 24.71 28.80
N VAL A 247 4.52 24.94 29.96
CA VAL A 247 3.40 25.89 30.11
C VAL A 247 3.83 27.31 29.76
N GLY A 248 5.00 27.75 30.22
CA GLY A 248 5.56 29.06 29.91
C GLY A 248 5.81 29.25 28.42
N VAL A 249 6.45 28.28 27.75
CA VAL A 249 6.70 28.30 26.30
C VAL A 249 5.38 28.34 25.52
N ALA A 250 4.40 27.52 25.90
CA ALA A 250 3.07 27.54 25.27
C ALA A 250 2.34 28.88 25.51
N GLY A 251 2.46 29.46 26.70
CA GLY A 251 1.94 30.80 27.02
C GLY A 251 2.56 31.90 26.17
N VAL A 252 3.90 31.92 26.03
CA VAL A 252 4.61 32.83 25.13
C VAL A 252 4.15 32.64 23.68
N GLY A 253 3.95 31.41 23.24
CA GLY A 253 3.38 31.11 21.94
C GLY A 253 1.97 31.66 21.75
N LEU A 254 1.09 31.55 22.76
CA LEU A 254 -0.26 32.14 22.72
C LEU A 254 -0.24 33.67 22.69
N ALA A 255 0.81 34.29 23.26
CA ALA A 255 0.99 35.74 23.25
C ALA A 255 1.49 36.27 21.90
N PHE A 256 2.49 35.63 21.28
CA PHE A 256 3.19 36.17 20.10
C PHE A 256 2.94 35.44 18.78
N ALA A 257 2.43 34.21 18.83
CA ALA A 257 2.13 33.38 17.66
C ALA A 257 0.77 32.69 17.83
N ARG A 258 -0.22 33.47 18.30
CA ARG A 258 -1.48 32.98 18.88
C ARG A 258 -2.17 31.92 18.04
N VAL A 259 -2.37 32.22 16.77
CA VAL A 259 -3.05 31.35 15.80
C VAL A 259 -2.35 29.99 15.66
N TRP A 260 -1.02 30.00 15.56
CA TRP A 260 -0.22 28.77 15.45
C TRP A 260 -0.19 27.98 16.74
N MET A 261 -0.03 28.64 17.90
CA MET A 261 -0.04 27.95 19.18
C MET A 261 -1.42 27.38 19.50
N GLY A 262 -2.50 28.10 19.17
CA GLY A 262 -3.88 27.63 19.30
C GLY A 262 -4.14 26.34 18.52
N ALA A 263 -3.64 26.24 17.29
CA ALA A 263 -3.69 25.00 16.50
C ALA A 263 -2.76 23.91 17.07
N ALA A 264 -1.53 24.28 17.43
CA ALA A 264 -0.53 23.34 17.95
C ALA A 264 -0.98 22.64 19.23
N LEU A 265 -1.66 23.35 20.15
CA LEU A 265 -2.15 22.78 21.41
C LEU A 265 -3.09 21.59 21.21
N SER A 266 -3.95 21.63 20.18
CA SER A 266 -4.82 20.50 19.83
C SER A 266 -4.02 19.30 19.33
N VAL A 267 -3.00 19.54 18.50
CA VAL A 267 -2.12 18.49 17.98
C VAL A 267 -1.26 17.88 19.09
N THR A 268 -0.65 18.71 19.94
CA THR A 268 0.20 18.26 21.04
C THR A 268 -0.59 17.46 22.08
N LEU A 269 -1.86 17.80 22.32
CA LEU A 269 -2.72 17.04 23.23
C LEU A 269 -2.85 15.59 22.78
N LEU A 270 -3.16 15.37 21.50
CA LEU A 270 -3.29 14.04 20.91
C LEU A 270 -1.96 13.26 20.97
N VAL A 271 -0.84 13.93 20.66
CA VAL A 271 0.50 13.34 20.74
C VAL A 271 0.84 12.93 22.17
N GLN A 272 0.61 13.80 23.15
CA GLN A 272 0.88 13.53 24.56
C GLN A 272 -0.01 12.40 25.09
N ALA A 273 -1.30 12.38 24.73
CA ALA A 273 -2.20 11.27 25.08
C ALA A 273 -1.69 9.94 24.53
N GLY A 274 -1.24 9.90 23.27
CA GLY A 274 -0.63 8.73 22.65
C GLY A 274 0.64 8.26 23.35
N LEU A 275 1.55 9.18 23.68
CA LEU A 275 2.78 8.87 24.42
C LEU A 275 2.48 8.36 25.84
N LEU A 276 1.47 8.93 26.52
CA LEU A 276 1.06 8.48 27.85
C LEU A 276 0.48 7.07 27.81
N LEU A 277 -0.36 6.75 26.81
CA LEU A 277 -0.84 5.38 26.57
C LEU A 277 0.32 4.41 26.34
N LEU A 278 1.34 4.83 25.60
CA LEU A 278 2.54 4.02 25.36
C LEU A 278 3.35 3.81 26.66
N ALA A 279 3.46 4.82 27.52
CA ALA A 279 4.12 4.73 28.81
C ALA A 279 3.36 3.78 29.75
N TRP A 280 2.03 3.84 29.77
CA TRP A 280 1.15 3.02 30.62
C TRP A 280 0.81 1.64 30.04
N ARG A 281 1.34 1.29 28.87
CA ARG A 281 1.02 0.04 28.16
C ARG A 281 1.14 -1.21 29.02
N THR A 282 2.15 -1.30 29.88
CA THR A 282 2.41 -2.49 30.72
C THR A 282 1.32 -2.68 31.77
N LEU A 283 0.89 -1.59 32.41
CA LEU A 283 -0.16 -1.57 33.41
C LEU A 283 -1.53 -1.88 32.78
N LEU A 284 -1.88 -1.18 31.69
CA LEU A 284 -3.13 -1.40 30.96
C LEU A 284 -3.26 -2.86 30.47
N LEU A 285 -2.17 -3.40 29.90
CA LEU A 285 -2.14 -4.80 29.48
C LEU A 285 -2.20 -5.77 30.66
N ALA A 286 -1.67 -5.43 31.84
CA ALA A 286 -1.77 -6.26 33.02
C ALA A 286 -3.22 -6.34 33.53
N TRP A 287 -3.91 -5.20 33.63
CA TRP A 287 -5.33 -5.13 33.98
C TRP A 287 -6.21 -5.87 32.99
N LEU A 288 -6.02 -5.64 31.69
CA LEU A 288 -6.76 -6.34 30.63
C LEU A 288 -6.51 -7.86 30.72
N ARG A 289 -5.26 -8.30 30.92
CA ARG A 289 -4.94 -9.73 31.11
C ARG A 289 -5.56 -10.30 32.38
N ALA A 290 -5.69 -9.54 33.45
CA ALA A 290 -6.32 -10.00 34.69
C ALA A 290 -7.83 -10.15 34.50
N LEU A 291 -8.48 -9.18 33.84
CA LEU A 291 -9.90 -9.20 33.50
C LEU A 291 -10.22 -10.35 32.53
N LEU A 292 -9.44 -10.51 31.46
CA LEU A 292 -9.58 -11.62 30.52
C LEU A 292 -9.30 -12.98 31.16
N ARG A 293 -8.38 -13.07 32.12
CA ARG A 293 -8.16 -14.32 32.88
C ARG A 293 -9.36 -14.67 33.75
N ARG A 294 -9.93 -13.71 34.47
CA ARG A 294 -11.14 -13.91 35.27
C ARG A 294 -12.32 -14.34 34.40
N TYR A 295 -12.51 -13.72 33.25
CA TYR A 295 -13.55 -14.08 32.28
C TYR A 295 -13.29 -15.47 31.65
N GLY A 296 -12.01 -15.77 31.34
CA GLY A 296 -11.52 -17.02 30.76
C GLY A 296 -11.70 -18.29 31.60
N LEU A 297 -11.82 -18.14 32.92
CA LEU A 297 -11.95 -19.27 33.86
C LEU A 297 -13.38 -19.82 33.94
N GLY A 298 -14.38 -19.12 33.39
CA GLY A 298 -15.77 -19.59 33.36
C GLY A 298 -16.06 -20.52 32.19
N ASN A 299 -16.82 -21.60 32.44
CA ASN A 299 -17.32 -22.50 31.38
C ASN A 299 -18.27 -21.80 30.38
N GLY A 300 -18.80 -20.63 30.72
CA GLY A 300 -19.70 -19.84 29.86
C GLY A 300 -19.10 -19.45 28.51
N LEU A 301 -17.79 -19.21 28.44
CA LEU A 301 -17.10 -18.93 27.17
C LEU A 301 -17.07 -20.14 26.23
N GLY A 302 -16.99 -21.35 26.78
CA GLY A 302 -17.05 -22.59 25.98
C GLY A 302 -18.43 -22.73 25.34
N TYR A 303 -19.50 -22.59 26.12
CA TYR A 303 -20.86 -22.67 25.58
C TYR A 303 -21.24 -21.48 24.69
N GLY A 304 -20.68 -20.29 24.94
CA GLY A 304 -20.78 -19.16 24.01
C GLY A 304 -20.13 -19.44 22.66
N LEU A 305 -18.96 -20.11 22.64
CA LEU A 305 -18.33 -20.57 21.41
C LEU A 305 -19.18 -21.61 20.69
N VAL A 306 -19.81 -22.54 21.41
CA VAL A 306 -20.76 -23.51 20.82
C VAL A 306 -21.97 -22.80 20.21
N ALA A 307 -22.55 -21.80 20.90
CA ALA A 307 -23.67 -21.02 20.38
C ALA A 307 -23.27 -20.26 19.10
N ALA A 308 -22.10 -19.60 19.09
CA ALA A 308 -21.57 -18.94 17.91
C ALA A 308 -21.30 -19.93 16.76
N ALA A 309 -20.75 -21.11 17.06
CA ALA A 309 -20.52 -22.19 16.11
C ALA A 309 -21.83 -22.69 15.47
N LEU A 310 -22.89 -22.86 16.26
CA LEU A 310 -24.21 -23.25 15.79
C LEU A 310 -24.85 -22.15 14.92
N LEU A 311 -24.77 -20.89 15.34
CA LEU A 311 -25.25 -19.76 14.53
C LEU A 311 -24.53 -19.67 13.19
N TRP A 312 -23.22 -19.88 13.18
CA TRP A 312 -22.44 -19.88 11.95
C TRP A 312 -22.80 -21.06 11.03
N LEU A 313 -23.02 -22.26 11.60
CA LEU A 313 -23.52 -23.40 10.85
C LEU A 313 -24.89 -23.10 10.23
N LEU A 314 -25.82 -22.52 11.00
CA LEU A 314 -27.15 -22.15 10.51
C LEU A 314 -27.07 -21.10 9.39
N ALA A 315 -26.22 -20.08 9.53
CA ALA A 315 -25.99 -19.07 8.50
C ALA A 315 -25.40 -19.69 7.23
N SER A 316 -24.43 -20.59 7.37
CA SER A 316 -23.79 -21.30 6.24
C SER A 316 -24.79 -22.22 5.53
N LEU A 317 -25.60 -22.94 6.30
CA LEU A 317 -26.65 -23.81 5.77
C LEU A 317 -27.72 -22.99 5.03
N HIS A 318 -28.11 -21.84 5.58
CA HIS A 318 -29.05 -20.93 4.91
C HIS A 318 -28.52 -20.44 3.56
N GLN A 319 -27.25 -20.00 3.50
CA GLN A 319 -26.63 -19.62 2.23
C GLN A 319 -26.56 -20.78 1.24
N PHE A 320 -26.18 -21.98 1.72
CA PHE A 320 -26.16 -23.19 0.88
C PHE A 320 -27.56 -23.52 0.33
N LEU A 321 -28.61 -23.43 1.14
CA LEU A 321 -29.99 -23.67 0.70
C LEU A 321 -30.48 -22.64 -0.33
N ILE A 322 -30.10 -21.35 -0.19
CA ILE A 322 -30.38 -20.32 -1.19
C ILE A 322 -29.67 -20.64 -2.51
N TRP A 323 -28.39 -21.01 -2.44
CA TRP A 323 -27.62 -21.40 -3.62
C TRP A 323 -28.23 -22.62 -4.32
N LEU A 324 -28.62 -23.64 -3.54
CA LEU A 324 -29.22 -24.86 -4.05
C LEU A 324 -30.61 -24.61 -4.65
N GLY A 325 -31.39 -23.69 -4.09
CA GLY A 325 -32.66 -23.25 -4.66
C GLY A 325 -32.51 -22.50 -5.99
N SER A 326 -31.43 -21.73 -6.16
CA SER A 326 -31.19 -20.92 -7.37
C SER A 326 -30.44 -21.67 -8.48
N HIS A 327 -29.53 -22.58 -8.14
CA HIS A 327 -28.65 -23.26 -9.09
C HIS A 327 -28.79 -24.79 -9.08
N GLY A 328 -29.39 -25.38 -8.05
CA GLY A 328 -29.38 -26.83 -7.84
C GLY A 328 -30.20 -27.62 -8.85
N GLY A 329 -31.36 -27.10 -9.29
CA GLY A 329 -32.18 -27.73 -10.32
C GLY A 329 -31.46 -27.83 -11.68
N PRO A 330 -31.01 -26.70 -12.26
CA PRO A 330 -30.21 -26.71 -13.48
C PRO A 330 -28.95 -27.57 -13.33
N LEU A 331 -28.21 -27.42 -12.23
CA LEU A 331 -26.99 -28.19 -11.98
C LEU A 331 -27.29 -29.70 -11.98
N PHE A 332 -28.31 -30.15 -11.26
CA PHE A 332 -28.70 -31.57 -11.17
C PHE A 332 -28.85 -32.22 -12.55
N TRP A 333 -29.50 -31.53 -13.48
CA TRP A 333 -29.69 -32.00 -14.86
C TRP A 333 -28.43 -31.88 -15.71
N THR A 334 -27.62 -30.84 -15.48
CA THR A 334 -26.38 -30.61 -16.23
C THR A 334 -25.32 -31.70 -15.93
N ILE A 335 -25.32 -32.23 -14.70
CA ILE A 335 -24.39 -33.28 -14.26
C ILE A 335 -25.09 -34.65 -14.06
N PHE A 336 -26.24 -34.88 -14.68
CA PHE A 336 -26.92 -36.18 -14.61
C PHE A 336 -26.18 -37.20 -15.50
N PRO A 337 -25.86 -38.43 -15.01
CA PRO A 337 -26.34 -39.07 -13.78
C PRO A 337 -25.44 -38.90 -12.54
N ASP A 338 -24.31 -38.18 -12.60
CA ASP A 338 -23.41 -37.99 -11.45
C ASP A 338 -24.12 -37.35 -10.25
N SER A 339 -25.15 -36.53 -10.50
CA SER A 339 -26.05 -36.02 -9.47
C SER A 339 -26.73 -37.11 -8.63
N LEU A 340 -27.09 -38.26 -9.21
CA LEU A 340 -27.59 -39.43 -8.47
C LEU A 340 -26.51 -39.99 -7.54
N LEU A 341 -25.26 -40.08 -8.00
CA LEU A 341 -24.13 -40.55 -7.18
C LEU A 341 -23.89 -39.61 -5.99
N TYR A 342 -23.96 -38.29 -6.19
CA TYR A 342 -23.85 -37.31 -5.11
C TYR A 342 -25.04 -37.36 -4.14
N SER A 343 -26.26 -37.57 -4.63
CA SER A 343 -27.44 -37.77 -3.77
C SER A 343 -27.34 -39.06 -2.96
N LEU A 344 -26.87 -40.15 -3.56
CA LEU A 344 -26.63 -41.43 -2.86
C LEU A 344 -25.51 -41.30 -1.82
N LEU A 345 -24.43 -40.59 -2.14
CA LEU A 345 -23.37 -40.28 -1.19
C LEU A 345 -23.91 -39.45 -0.02
N GLY A 346 -24.71 -38.42 -0.31
CA GLY A 346 -25.36 -37.58 0.70
C GLY A 346 -26.30 -38.36 1.62
N ALA A 347 -27.15 -39.23 1.04
CA ALA A 347 -28.00 -40.13 1.79
C ALA A 347 -27.20 -41.14 2.63
N GLY A 348 -26.10 -41.68 2.08
CA GLY A 348 -25.17 -42.55 2.80
C GLY A 348 -24.50 -41.86 3.99
N LEU A 349 -24.08 -40.60 3.83
CA LEU A 349 -23.52 -39.79 4.91
C LEU A 349 -24.57 -39.45 5.99
N LEU A 350 -25.81 -39.20 5.59
CA LEU A 350 -26.92 -38.98 6.52
C LEU A 350 -27.23 -40.24 7.32
N VAL A 351 -27.30 -41.40 6.66
CA VAL A 351 -27.47 -42.71 7.32
C VAL A 351 -26.28 -42.98 8.24
N LEU A 352 -25.06 -42.71 7.81
CA LEU A 352 -23.86 -42.85 8.65
C LEU A 352 -23.94 -41.97 9.90
N ALA A 353 -24.43 -40.73 9.79
CA ALA A 353 -24.63 -39.84 10.92
C ALA A 353 -25.72 -40.34 11.89
N LEU A 354 -26.82 -40.90 11.37
CA LEU A 354 -27.89 -41.50 12.17
C LEU A 354 -27.43 -42.78 12.87
N VAL A 355 -26.61 -43.62 12.21
CA VAL A 355 -26.13 -44.92 12.72
C VAL A 355 -25.00 -44.76 13.74
N LEU A 356 -24.04 -43.86 13.50
CA LEU A 356 -22.89 -43.70 14.41
C LEU A 356 -23.25 -43.01 15.74
N GLY A 357 -24.43 -42.39 15.85
CA GLY A 357 -24.99 -41.91 17.12
C GLY A 357 -24.09 -40.94 17.90
N ARG A 358 -24.31 -40.86 19.22
CA ARG A 358 -23.67 -39.88 20.13
C ARG A 358 -22.16 -40.11 20.34
N GLU A 359 -21.68 -41.35 20.24
CA GLU A 359 -20.29 -41.71 20.53
C GLU A 359 -19.47 -42.07 19.28
N GLY A 360 -20.10 -42.59 18.23
CA GLY A 360 -19.40 -42.99 17.00
C GLY A 360 -18.96 -41.80 16.16
N LEU A 361 -19.75 -40.72 16.10
CA LEU A 361 -19.39 -39.50 15.36
C LEU A 361 -18.14 -38.80 15.93
N PRO A 362 -18.02 -38.58 17.25
CA PRO A 362 -16.76 -38.11 17.83
C PRO A 362 -15.57 -39.03 17.52
N ARG A 363 -15.71 -40.36 17.67
CA ARG A 363 -14.61 -41.31 17.38
C ARG A 363 -14.17 -41.28 15.91
N LEU A 364 -15.12 -41.17 14.97
CA LEU A 364 -14.81 -41.03 13.54
C LEU A 364 -14.08 -39.71 13.27
N THR A 365 -14.58 -38.61 13.84
CA THR A 365 -13.97 -37.29 13.75
C THR A 365 -12.53 -37.32 14.23
N ASP A 366 -12.29 -37.96 15.38
CA ASP A 366 -10.96 -38.09 15.98
C ASP A 366 -10.02 -38.87 15.06
N ARG A 367 -10.46 -40.01 14.51
CA ARG A 367 -9.66 -40.78 13.54
C ARG A 367 -9.31 -39.99 12.29
N ILE A 368 -10.25 -39.20 11.75
CA ILE A 368 -9.99 -38.33 10.59
C ILE A 368 -8.94 -37.30 10.95
N VAL A 369 -9.11 -36.58 12.06
CA VAL A 369 -8.20 -35.52 12.48
C VAL A 369 -6.81 -36.06 12.87
N GLU A 370 -6.75 -37.24 13.50
CA GLU A 370 -5.51 -37.98 13.74
C GLU A 370 -4.83 -38.39 12.44
N GLY A 371 -5.58 -38.87 11.45
CA GLY A 371 -5.08 -39.17 10.12
C GLY A 371 -4.46 -37.94 9.44
N LEU A 372 -5.18 -36.82 9.44
CA LEU A 372 -4.72 -35.53 8.93
C LEU A 372 -3.49 -34.99 9.67
N GLY A 373 -3.40 -35.23 10.99
CA GLY A 373 -2.27 -34.82 11.82
C GLY A 373 -1.08 -35.79 11.82
N SER A 374 -1.26 -37.00 11.28
CA SER A 374 -0.22 -38.03 11.26
C SER A 374 0.88 -37.68 10.23
N PRO A 375 2.15 -38.09 10.45
CA PRO A 375 3.23 -37.83 9.50
C PRO A 375 2.96 -38.40 8.11
N ARG A 376 2.42 -39.63 8.04
CA ARG A 376 2.13 -40.32 6.77
C ARG A 376 0.90 -39.76 6.09
N GLY A 377 -0.20 -39.56 6.83
CA GLY A 377 -1.44 -39.03 6.28
C GLY A 377 -1.29 -37.60 5.75
N ALA A 378 -0.66 -36.71 6.52
CA ALA A 378 -0.39 -35.35 6.08
C ALA A 378 0.49 -35.29 4.83
N ALA A 379 1.56 -36.09 4.79
CA ALA A 379 2.47 -36.14 3.63
C ALA A 379 1.79 -36.71 2.39
N LEU A 380 1.00 -37.79 2.54
CA LEU A 380 0.25 -38.39 1.43
C LEU A 380 -0.78 -37.40 0.87
N LEU A 381 -1.52 -36.70 1.72
CA LEU A 381 -2.50 -35.72 1.29
C LEU A 381 -1.86 -34.52 0.60
N LEU A 382 -0.75 -34.00 1.15
CA LEU A 382 -0.01 -32.92 0.50
C LEU A 382 0.52 -33.37 -0.86
N ALA A 383 1.15 -34.55 -0.94
CA ALA A 383 1.71 -35.07 -2.19
C ALA A 383 0.63 -35.30 -3.24
N THR A 384 -0.51 -35.89 -2.85
CA THR A 384 -1.67 -36.10 -3.72
C THR A 384 -2.22 -34.76 -4.22
N PHE A 385 -2.38 -33.80 -3.31
CA PHE A 385 -2.87 -32.48 -3.67
C PHE A 385 -1.90 -31.75 -4.62
N CYS A 386 -0.60 -31.77 -4.33
CA CYS A 386 0.41 -31.17 -5.20
C CYS A 386 0.42 -31.83 -6.57
N LEU A 387 0.35 -33.17 -6.65
CA LEU A 387 0.30 -33.90 -7.91
C LEU A 387 -0.88 -33.45 -8.78
N ILE A 388 -2.07 -33.35 -8.18
CA ILE A 388 -3.28 -32.93 -8.89
C ILE A 388 -3.19 -31.46 -9.30
N TRP A 389 -2.89 -30.56 -8.35
CA TRP A 389 -2.97 -29.12 -8.57
C TRP A 389 -1.81 -28.60 -9.43
N ILE A 390 -0.59 -28.98 -9.13
CA ILE A 390 0.59 -28.59 -9.93
C ILE A 390 0.56 -29.30 -11.28
N GLY A 391 0.03 -30.52 -11.36
CA GLY A 391 -0.25 -31.18 -12.64
C GLY A 391 -1.25 -30.41 -13.50
N TYR A 392 -2.31 -29.87 -12.90
CA TYR A 392 -3.24 -28.98 -13.59
C TYR A 392 -2.58 -27.66 -14.03
N GLU A 393 -1.78 -27.02 -13.17
CA GLU A 393 -1.01 -25.82 -13.55
C GLU A 393 -0.03 -26.11 -14.70
N ALA A 394 0.65 -27.27 -14.68
CA ALA A 394 1.53 -27.73 -15.75
C ALA A 394 0.77 -27.88 -17.08
N TRP A 395 -0.43 -28.48 -17.04
CA TRP A 395 -1.30 -28.57 -18.21
C TRP A 395 -1.69 -27.18 -18.72
N VAL A 396 -2.06 -26.25 -17.84
CA VAL A 396 -2.41 -24.87 -18.22
C VAL A 396 -1.23 -24.16 -18.89
N ILE A 397 -0.02 -24.19 -18.31
CA ILE A 397 1.12 -23.43 -18.87
C ILE A 397 1.51 -23.91 -20.27
N VAL A 398 1.30 -25.19 -20.59
CA VAL A 398 1.54 -25.76 -21.93
C VAL A 398 0.55 -25.22 -22.96
N GLN A 399 -0.69 -24.95 -22.54
CA GLN A 399 -1.75 -24.41 -23.42
C GLN A 399 -1.66 -22.90 -23.64
N LEU A 400 -0.90 -22.17 -22.82
CA LEU A 400 -0.82 -20.71 -22.87
C LEU A 400 0.29 -20.23 -23.84
N PRO A 401 -0.05 -19.59 -24.98
CA PRO A 401 0.90 -19.27 -26.05
C PRO A 401 1.78 -18.02 -25.81
N TYR A 402 1.68 -17.38 -24.66
CA TYR A 402 2.40 -16.13 -24.33
C TYR A 402 3.18 -16.26 -23.02
N VAL A 403 4.23 -15.45 -22.84
CA VAL A 403 5.02 -15.37 -21.59
C VAL A 403 4.48 -14.30 -20.62
N GLY A 404 3.74 -13.32 -21.15
CA GLY A 404 3.18 -12.19 -20.42
C GLY A 404 3.84 -10.86 -20.78
N HIS A 405 3.34 -9.76 -20.19
CA HIS A 405 3.74 -8.39 -20.49
C HIS A 405 4.89 -7.87 -19.58
N ALA A 406 5.61 -6.83 -20.02
CA ALA A 406 6.67 -6.14 -19.28
C ALA A 406 7.76 -7.06 -18.74
N ASP A 407 7.94 -7.09 -17.42
CA ASP A 407 8.95 -7.87 -16.71
C ASP A 407 8.89 -9.37 -17.08
N TYR A 408 7.71 -9.89 -17.40
CA TYR A 408 7.56 -11.28 -17.80
C TYR A 408 8.24 -11.60 -19.13
N SER A 409 8.04 -10.74 -20.14
CA SER A 409 8.68 -10.90 -21.45
C SER A 409 10.17 -10.65 -21.36
N ASP A 410 10.60 -9.65 -20.60
CA ASP A 410 12.03 -9.35 -20.41
C ASP A 410 12.79 -10.52 -19.80
N ASN A 411 12.25 -11.13 -18.74
CA ASN A 411 12.88 -12.29 -18.11
C ASN A 411 13.14 -13.42 -19.13
N ALA A 412 12.20 -13.64 -20.05
CA ALA A 412 12.33 -14.62 -21.12
C ALA A 412 13.32 -14.16 -22.21
N VAL A 413 13.29 -12.89 -22.64
CA VAL A 413 14.23 -12.33 -23.63
C VAL A 413 15.67 -12.44 -23.12
N VAL A 414 15.92 -12.03 -21.89
CA VAL A 414 17.26 -12.08 -21.28
C VAL A 414 17.72 -13.53 -21.15
N ALA A 415 16.85 -14.47 -20.74
CA ALA A 415 17.19 -15.88 -20.67
C ALA A 415 17.56 -16.47 -22.04
N ARG A 416 16.82 -16.10 -23.10
CA ARG A 416 17.14 -16.47 -24.49
C ARG A 416 18.52 -15.95 -24.89
N ASN A 417 18.82 -14.70 -24.57
CA ASN A 417 20.11 -14.07 -24.88
C ASN A 417 21.29 -14.69 -24.10
N LEU A 418 21.07 -15.13 -22.85
CA LEU A 418 22.06 -15.87 -22.08
C LEU A 418 22.41 -17.22 -22.74
N VAL A 419 21.39 -17.99 -23.14
CA VAL A 419 21.60 -19.29 -23.82
C VAL A 419 22.27 -19.10 -25.19
N ALA A 420 21.96 -18.00 -25.88
CA ALA A 420 22.59 -17.63 -27.15
C ALA A 420 24.02 -17.06 -26.99
N GLY A 421 24.57 -16.95 -25.77
CA GLY A 421 25.92 -16.43 -25.53
C GLY A 421 26.07 -14.91 -25.67
N ARG A 422 24.96 -14.16 -25.79
CA ARG A 422 24.96 -12.69 -25.93
C ARG A 422 25.10 -11.95 -24.59
N GLY A 423 24.93 -12.66 -23.48
CA GLY A 423 25.01 -12.09 -22.13
C GLY A 423 23.74 -11.36 -21.68
N TRP A 424 23.89 -10.46 -20.70
CA TRP A 424 22.79 -9.72 -20.06
C TRP A 424 22.36 -8.50 -20.87
N VAL A 425 21.88 -8.72 -22.09
CA VAL A 425 21.49 -7.66 -23.03
C VAL A 425 20.02 -7.77 -23.42
N VAL A 426 19.44 -6.64 -23.80
CA VAL A 426 18.11 -6.51 -24.41
C VAL A 426 18.23 -5.73 -25.72
N ASP A 427 17.28 -5.95 -26.64
CA ASP A 427 17.27 -5.33 -27.97
C ASP A 427 16.11 -4.35 -28.12
N TYR A 428 15.88 -3.57 -27.08
CA TYR A 428 14.80 -2.59 -27.10
C TYR A 428 15.06 -1.38 -26.23
N VAL A 429 14.38 -0.26 -26.52
CA VAL A 429 14.37 0.96 -25.69
C VAL A 429 12.97 1.18 -25.14
N THR A 430 12.87 1.27 -23.82
CA THR A 430 11.60 1.34 -23.08
C THR A 430 11.31 2.70 -22.45
N GLN A 431 12.35 3.47 -22.15
CA GLN A 431 12.27 4.79 -21.53
C GLN A 431 13.15 5.78 -22.28
N PHE A 432 12.81 7.07 -22.20
CA PHE A 432 13.48 8.16 -22.93
C PHE A 432 14.31 9.08 -22.01
N TYR A 433 14.77 8.53 -20.89
CA TYR A 433 15.56 9.23 -19.87
C TYR A 433 16.94 9.64 -20.33
N ALA A 434 17.50 8.93 -21.31
CA ALA A 434 18.74 9.25 -21.98
C ALA A 434 18.62 8.85 -23.45
N VAL A 435 19.45 9.44 -24.31
CA VAL A 435 19.62 9.00 -25.69
C VAL A 435 20.57 7.81 -25.66
N ASN A 436 20.12 6.65 -26.15
CA ASN A 436 20.94 5.45 -26.24
C ASN A 436 21.66 5.41 -27.58
N ALA A 437 22.91 4.91 -27.62
CA ALA A 437 23.68 4.79 -28.86
C ALA A 437 23.09 3.76 -29.85
N GLY A 438 22.23 2.87 -29.38
CA GLY A 438 21.53 1.87 -30.18
C GLY A 438 20.46 1.15 -29.36
N LEU A 439 19.75 0.21 -30.01
CA LEU A 439 18.67 -0.56 -29.38
C LEU A 439 19.20 -1.71 -28.50
N THR A 440 20.34 -2.30 -28.87
CA THR A 440 20.99 -3.32 -28.05
C THR A 440 21.75 -2.68 -26.90
N ARG A 441 21.36 -3.00 -25.66
CA ARG A 441 21.95 -2.43 -24.44
C ARG A 441 22.01 -3.44 -23.31
N PRO A 442 22.87 -3.25 -22.30
CA PRO A 442 22.89 -4.09 -21.11
C PRO A 442 21.59 -3.96 -20.34
N GLN A 443 21.00 -5.08 -19.90
CA GLN A 443 19.75 -5.06 -19.14
C GLN A 443 19.89 -4.29 -17.81
N GLU A 444 19.11 -3.24 -17.64
CA GLU A 444 19.21 -2.32 -16.51
C GLU A 444 17.90 -2.10 -15.79
N THR A 445 16.77 -2.64 -16.25
CA THR A 445 15.47 -2.40 -15.63
C THR A 445 15.17 -3.39 -14.51
N TRP A 446 15.18 -4.69 -14.81
CA TRP A 446 14.67 -5.73 -13.91
C TRP A 446 15.77 -6.62 -13.31
N PRO A 447 15.46 -7.36 -12.21
CA PRO A 447 16.42 -8.20 -11.52
C PRO A 447 16.94 -9.36 -12.38
N LEU A 448 18.20 -9.74 -12.16
CA LEU A 448 18.91 -10.67 -13.06
C LEU A 448 18.69 -12.15 -12.73
N LEU A 449 18.17 -12.50 -11.55
CA LEU A 449 18.16 -13.91 -11.15
C LEU A 449 17.09 -14.76 -11.84
N GLN A 450 15.94 -14.17 -12.20
CA GLN A 450 14.86 -14.92 -12.87
C GLN A 450 15.29 -15.50 -14.23
N PRO A 451 15.98 -14.74 -15.11
CA PRO A 451 16.56 -15.30 -16.35
C PRO A 451 17.50 -16.49 -16.12
N VAL A 452 18.27 -16.51 -15.02
CA VAL A 452 19.18 -17.63 -14.71
C VAL A 452 18.39 -18.91 -14.47
N TRP A 453 17.23 -18.83 -13.82
CA TRP A 453 16.39 -20.01 -13.59
C TRP A 453 15.75 -20.53 -14.87
N ILE A 454 15.46 -19.64 -15.83
CA ILE A 454 14.84 -19.99 -17.11
C ILE A 454 15.87 -20.62 -18.08
N ALA A 455 17.10 -20.12 -18.09
CA ALA A 455 18.12 -20.50 -19.06
C ALA A 455 18.35 -22.03 -19.19
N PRO A 456 18.42 -22.84 -18.11
CA PRO A 456 18.52 -24.30 -18.23
C PRO A 456 17.36 -24.93 -18.99
N PHE A 457 16.14 -24.45 -18.81
CA PHE A 457 14.96 -24.97 -19.51
C PHE A 457 14.96 -24.56 -20.99
N PHE A 458 15.44 -23.35 -21.30
CA PHE A 458 15.63 -22.95 -22.70
C PHE A 458 16.75 -23.72 -23.39
N ALA A 459 17.82 -24.07 -22.68
CA ALA A 459 18.88 -24.92 -23.22
C ALA A 459 18.36 -26.34 -23.54
N LEU A 460 17.41 -26.85 -22.75
CA LEU A 460 16.84 -28.20 -22.93
C LEU A 460 15.69 -28.25 -23.95
N PHE A 461 14.81 -27.25 -23.95
CA PHE A 461 13.53 -27.27 -24.68
C PHE A 461 13.39 -26.17 -25.73
N GLY A 462 14.40 -25.31 -25.88
CA GLY A 462 14.34 -24.09 -26.70
C GLY A 462 13.56 -22.94 -26.03
N PRO A 463 13.67 -21.72 -26.59
CA PRO A 463 13.00 -20.52 -26.07
C PRO A 463 11.49 -20.54 -26.39
N THR A 464 10.75 -21.39 -25.70
CA THR A 464 9.29 -21.53 -25.85
C THR A 464 8.53 -20.94 -24.65
N PRO A 465 7.28 -20.46 -24.82
CA PRO A 465 6.53 -19.82 -23.74
C PRO A 465 6.31 -20.69 -22.50
N TRP A 466 6.07 -22.00 -22.69
CA TRP A 466 5.84 -22.93 -21.58
C TRP A 466 7.13 -23.25 -20.83
N ALA A 467 8.26 -23.41 -21.53
CA ALA A 467 9.56 -23.65 -20.92
C ALA A 467 9.99 -22.48 -20.02
N ALA A 468 9.61 -21.26 -20.39
CA ALA A 468 9.89 -20.04 -19.61
C ALA A 468 9.19 -20.04 -18.23
N LYS A 469 8.09 -20.78 -18.09
CA LYS A 469 7.24 -20.82 -16.88
C LYS A 469 7.59 -21.97 -15.94
N LEU A 470 8.32 -22.99 -16.42
CA LEU A 470 8.72 -24.15 -15.62
C LEU A 470 9.43 -23.81 -14.30
N PRO A 471 10.35 -22.80 -14.24
CA PRO A 471 10.95 -22.42 -12.97
C PRO A 471 9.91 -22.07 -11.89
N ASN A 472 8.86 -21.35 -12.27
CA ASN A 472 7.83 -20.93 -11.32
C ASN A 472 6.98 -22.12 -10.86
N LEU A 473 6.72 -23.10 -11.73
CA LEU A 473 6.09 -24.36 -11.32
C LEU A 473 6.92 -25.09 -10.23
N VAL A 474 8.24 -25.14 -10.41
CA VAL A 474 9.17 -25.72 -9.41
C VAL A 474 9.16 -24.91 -8.12
N PHE A 475 9.20 -23.58 -8.19
CA PHE A 475 9.12 -22.73 -7.00
C PHE A 475 7.78 -22.83 -6.28
N ASN A 476 6.68 -23.08 -6.99
CA ASN A 476 5.36 -23.30 -6.36
C ASN A 476 5.38 -24.60 -5.52
N LEU A 477 5.95 -25.68 -6.06
CA LEU A 477 6.16 -26.92 -5.32
C LEU A 477 7.06 -26.71 -4.10
N LEU A 478 8.20 -26.05 -4.28
CA LEU A 478 9.12 -25.74 -3.18
C LEU A 478 8.45 -24.90 -2.09
N LEU A 479 7.63 -23.93 -2.48
CA LEU A 479 6.87 -23.11 -1.55
C LEU A 479 5.86 -23.94 -0.75
N ALA A 480 5.09 -24.82 -1.41
CA ALA A 480 4.13 -25.68 -0.73
C ALA A 480 4.80 -26.59 0.30
N LEU A 481 5.94 -27.20 -0.06
CA LEU A 481 6.74 -28.01 0.86
C LEU A 481 7.29 -27.16 2.02
N LEU A 482 7.78 -25.96 1.74
CA LEU A 482 8.28 -25.04 2.75
C LEU A 482 7.19 -24.62 3.73
N ILE A 483 6.00 -24.24 3.24
CA ILE A 483 4.85 -23.88 4.08
C ILE A 483 4.46 -25.05 4.97
N PHE A 484 4.36 -26.26 4.40
CA PHE A 484 4.04 -27.45 5.17
C PHE A 484 5.07 -27.70 6.27
N GLN A 485 6.36 -27.61 5.97
CA GLN A 485 7.43 -27.79 6.95
C GLN A 485 7.40 -26.72 8.05
N VAL A 486 7.26 -25.45 7.68
CA VAL A 486 7.20 -24.32 8.62
C VAL A 486 5.98 -24.47 9.54
N GLY A 487 4.79 -24.70 8.97
CA GLY A 487 3.57 -24.88 9.74
C GLY A 487 3.61 -26.09 10.67
N SER A 488 4.11 -27.21 10.16
CA SER A 488 4.28 -28.45 10.95
C SER A 488 5.20 -28.29 12.15
N ARG A 489 6.22 -27.42 12.03
CA ARG A 489 7.26 -27.24 13.05
C ARG A 489 6.91 -26.15 14.06
N ILE A 490 6.27 -25.08 13.62
CA ILE A 490 5.86 -23.96 14.49
C ILE A 490 4.56 -24.28 15.22
N TRP A 491 3.63 -24.98 14.58
CA TRP A 491 2.34 -25.36 15.16
C TRP A 491 2.15 -26.88 15.11
N ASP A 492 1.49 -27.39 14.07
CA ASP A 492 1.30 -28.82 13.84
C ASP A 492 1.07 -29.11 12.35
N ARG A 493 1.04 -30.41 12.00
CA ARG A 493 0.92 -30.86 10.60
C ARG A 493 -0.40 -30.47 9.95
N ARG A 494 -1.49 -30.36 10.71
CA ARG A 494 -2.80 -29.95 10.20
C ARG A 494 -2.74 -28.49 9.74
N VAL A 495 -2.10 -27.63 10.55
CA VAL A 495 -1.86 -26.22 10.20
C VAL A 495 -0.99 -26.11 8.94
N GLY A 496 0.13 -26.84 8.88
CA GLY A 496 1.01 -26.84 7.71
C GLY A 496 0.31 -27.31 6.43
N LEU A 497 -0.48 -28.38 6.50
CA LEU A 497 -1.21 -28.94 5.36
C LEU A 497 -2.27 -27.95 4.86
N THR A 498 -3.12 -27.45 5.76
CA THR A 498 -4.19 -26.51 5.41
C THR A 498 -3.63 -25.21 4.83
N ALA A 499 -2.55 -24.66 5.41
CA ALA A 499 -1.92 -23.45 4.90
C ALA A 499 -1.31 -23.63 3.51
N ALA A 500 -0.66 -24.78 3.24
CA ALA A 500 -0.12 -25.07 1.92
C ALA A 500 -1.23 -25.14 0.86
N ILE A 501 -2.35 -25.77 1.19
CA ILE A 501 -3.53 -25.84 0.31
C ILE A 501 -4.12 -24.43 0.06
N PHE A 502 -4.22 -23.59 1.09
CA PHE A 502 -4.68 -22.19 0.94
C PHE A 502 -3.80 -21.38 -0.01
N VAL A 503 -2.48 -21.54 0.07
CA VAL A 503 -1.55 -20.80 -0.80
C VAL A 503 -1.60 -21.32 -2.23
N LEU A 504 -1.54 -22.64 -2.44
CA LEU A 504 -1.55 -23.22 -3.78
C LEU A 504 -2.81 -22.87 -4.58
N THR A 505 -3.97 -22.80 -3.91
CA THR A 505 -5.25 -22.49 -4.56
C THR A 505 -5.57 -21.00 -4.65
N ASN A 506 -4.71 -20.15 -4.09
CA ASN A 506 -4.88 -18.71 -4.16
C ASN A 506 -4.66 -18.22 -5.61
N TYR A 507 -5.58 -17.41 -6.12
CA TYR A 507 -5.55 -16.89 -7.50
C TYR A 507 -4.24 -16.14 -7.81
N LEU A 508 -3.64 -15.46 -6.85
CA LEU A 508 -2.38 -14.75 -7.06
C LEU A 508 -1.25 -15.75 -7.30
N PHE A 509 -1.13 -16.80 -6.50
CA PHE A 509 -0.11 -17.84 -6.69
C PHE A 509 -0.32 -18.63 -7.99
N PHE A 510 -1.58 -18.87 -8.37
CA PHE A 510 -1.89 -19.40 -9.68
C PHE A 510 -1.33 -18.49 -10.80
N ARG A 511 -1.58 -17.17 -10.73
CA ARG A 511 -0.98 -16.20 -11.67
C ARG A 511 0.53 -16.22 -11.67
N LEU A 512 1.17 -16.21 -10.49
CA LEU A 512 2.64 -16.21 -10.39
C LEU A 512 3.25 -17.47 -11.02
N THR A 513 2.52 -18.58 -11.04
CA THR A 513 2.95 -19.82 -11.66
C THR A 513 2.84 -19.78 -13.20
N ILE A 514 1.76 -19.19 -13.73
CA ILE A 514 1.52 -19.17 -15.19
C ILE A 514 2.21 -18.02 -15.95
N TYR A 515 2.81 -17.06 -15.24
CA TYR A 515 3.62 -15.98 -15.81
C TYR A 515 5.10 -16.13 -15.45
N VAL A 516 5.96 -15.53 -16.27
CA VAL A 516 7.41 -15.52 -16.08
C VAL A 516 7.83 -14.41 -15.10
N THR A 517 7.34 -14.48 -13.86
CA THR A 517 7.61 -13.48 -12.82
C THR A 517 8.76 -13.87 -11.89
N SER A 518 9.42 -12.87 -11.31
CA SER A 518 10.41 -13.03 -10.24
C SER A 518 9.79 -13.20 -8.84
N ASP A 519 8.49 -12.95 -8.68
CA ASP A 519 7.80 -12.90 -7.38
C ASP A 519 7.83 -14.23 -6.63
N LEU A 520 7.61 -15.35 -7.30
CA LEU A 520 7.39 -16.64 -6.63
C LEU A 520 8.66 -17.15 -5.94
N ALA A 521 9.80 -17.13 -6.65
CA ALA A 521 11.10 -17.43 -6.07
C ALA A 521 11.43 -16.47 -4.92
N PHE A 522 11.09 -15.18 -5.06
CA PHE A 522 11.27 -14.20 -3.99
C PHE A 522 10.49 -14.59 -2.72
N VAL A 523 9.25 -15.06 -2.85
CA VAL A 523 8.46 -15.56 -1.70
C VAL A 523 9.14 -16.76 -1.03
N VAL A 524 9.65 -17.72 -1.81
CA VAL A 524 10.35 -18.91 -1.29
C VAL A 524 11.58 -18.49 -0.47
N TRP A 525 12.43 -17.61 -1.03
CA TRP A 525 13.64 -17.14 -0.37
C TRP A 525 13.34 -16.30 0.87
N CYS A 526 12.35 -15.41 0.78
CA CYS A 526 11.89 -14.60 1.90
C CYS A 526 11.40 -15.49 3.05
N MET A 527 10.47 -16.41 2.78
CA MET A 527 9.90 -17.28 3.80
C MET A 527 10.98 -18.20 4.41
N GLY A 528 11.86 -18.75 3.56
CA GLY A 528 12.97 -19.60 3.99
C GLY A 528 13.96 -18.84 4.87
N ALA A 529 14.32 -17.60 4.50
CA ALA A 529 15.25 -16.77 5.26
C ALA A 529 14.69 -16.42 6.64
N ILE A 530 13.43 -15.98 6.71
CA ILE A 530 12.73 -15.68 7.96
C ILE A 530 12.63 -16.93 8.83
N PHE A 531 12.27 -18.08 8.25
CA PHE A 531 12.18 -19.33 8.99
C PHE A 531 13.54 -19.78 9.53
N CYS A 532 14.60 -19.77 8.71
CA CYS A 532 15.95 -20.11 9.16
C CYS A 532 16.42 -19.16 10.27
N LEU A 533 16.13 -17.86 10.14
CA LEU A 533 16.51 -16.88 11.17
C LEU A 533 15.76 -17.16 12.48
N TYR A 534 14.45 -17.42 12.39
CA TYR A 534 13.66 -17.84 13.54
C TYR A 534 14.25 -19.08 14.20
N GLN A 535 14.55 -20.12 13.43
CA GLN A 535 15.14 -21.37 13.91
C GLN A 535 16.50 -21.17 14.59
N SER A 536 17.34 -20.27 14.06
CA SER A 536 18.63 -19.94 14.66
C SER A 536 18.52 -19.43 16.11
N THR A 537 17.37 -18.86 16.47
CA THR A 537 17.10 -18.21 17.76
C THR A 537 16.22 -19.00 18.73
N GLN A 538 15.94 -20.27 18.41
CA GLN A 538 15.10 -21.14 19.25
C GLN A 538 15.84 -21.67 20.47
N ALA A 539 17.17 -21.82 20.40
CA ALA A 539 17.98 -22.19 21.56
C ALA A 539 18.06 -21.03 22.57
N GLU A 540 18.18 -21.34 23.87
CA GLU A 540 18.36 -20.33 24.92
C GLU A 540 19.73 -19.63 24.87
N ALA A 541 20.69 -20.24 24.17
CA ALA A 541 22.07 -19.77 24.00
C ALA A 541 22.24 -18.84 22.77
N ALA A 542 23.48 -18.66 22.33
CA ALA A 542 23.82 -17.92 21.12
C ALA A 542 23.13 -18.51 19.87
N PRO A 543 22.88 -17.70 18.83
CA PRO A 543 22.25 -18.19 17.61
C PRO A 543 23.03 -19.33 16.95
N ASP A 544 22.31 -20.33 16.43
CA ASP A 544 22.93 -21.41 15.65
C ASP A 544 23.45 -20.89 14.31
N ARG A 545 24.78 -20.99 14.13
CA ARG A 545 25.50 -20.49 12.96
C ARG A 545 25.06 -21.15 11.66
N ARG A 546 24.67 -22.43 11.69
CA ARG A 546 24.25 -23.16 10.48
C ARG A 546 23.00 -22.50 9.89
N TRP A 547 22.05 -22.19 10.76
CA TRP A 547 20.82 -21.50 10.38
C TRP A 547 21.08 -20.04 9.99
N LEU A 548 22.01 -19.33 10.66
CA LEU A 548 22.38 -17.97 10.23
C LEU A 548 23.04 -17.92 8.85
N ILE A 549 23.91 -18.89 8.53
CA ILE A 549 24.52 -19.01 7.19
C ILE A 549 23.43 -19.30 6.15
N ALA A 550 22.51 -20.23 6.44
CA ALA A 550 21.38 -20.50 5.57
C ALA A 550 20.51 -19.25 5.36
N THR A 551 20.23 -18.49 6.43
CA THR A 551 19.56 -17.19 6.33
C THR A 551 20.33 -16.24 5.42
N GLY A 552 21.64 -16.09 5.61
CA GLY A 552 22.48 -15.22 4.78
C GLY A 552 22.42 -15.57 3.29
N LEU A 553 22.56 -16.86 2.95
CA LEU A 553 22.47 -17.34 1.57
C LEU A 553 21.10 -17.03 0.96
N LEU A 554 20.01 -17.33 1.68
CA LEU A 554 18.65 -17.06 1.23
C LEU A 554 18.36 -15.56 1.12
N CYS A 555 18.91 -14.72 2.01
CA CYS A 555 18.83 -13.27 1.91
C CYS A 555 19.57 -12.75 0.67
N GLY A 556 20.75 -13.30 0.36
CA GLY A 556 21.49 -12.98 -0.87
C GLY A 556 20.67 -13.32 -2.13
N LEU A 557 20.11 -14.53 -2.19
CA LEU A 557 19.24 -14.96 -3.29
C LEU A 557 17.97 -14.10 -3.39
N MET A 558 17.36 -13.75 -2.25
CA MET A 558 16.19 -12.86 -2.20
C MET A 558 16.51 -11.49 -2.78
N MET A 559 17.66 -10.89 -2.43
CA MET A 559 18.09 -9.58 -2.96
C MET A 559 18.45 -9.63 -4.45
N LEU A 560 19.06 -10.72 -4.92
CA LEU A 560 19.30 -10.93 -6.34
C LEU A 560 18.00 -11.13 -7.14
N GLN A 561 17.02 -11.80 -6.54
CA GLN A 561 15.70 -12.01 -7.14
C GLN A 561 14.91 -10.70 -7.20
N LYS A 562 14.96 -9.89 -6.14
CA LYS A 562 14.42 -8.53 -6.09
C LYS A 562 15.25 -7.65 -5.16
N PRO A 563 15.89 -6.57 -5.67
CA PRO A 563 16.71 -5.67 -4.84
C PRO A 563 15.97 -5.04 -3.66
N SER A 564 14.66 -4.83 -3.77
CA SER A 564 13.82 -4.32 -2.67
C SER A 564 13.80 -5.25 -1.44
N GLY A 565 14.14 -6.53 -1.60
CA GLY A 565 14.37 -7.46 -0.50
C GLY A 565 15.44 -6.98 0.50
N ALA A 566 16.36 -6.11 0.09
CA ALA A 566 17.38 -5.55 0.97
C ALA A 566 16.78 -4.82 2.20
N LEU A 567 15.61 -4.20 2.05
CA LEU A 567 14.90 -3.57 3.17
C LEU A 567 14.44 -4.58 4.21
N MET A 568 14.04 -5.76 3.74
CA MET A 568 13.66 -6.87 4.62
C MET A 568 14.87 -7.48 5.32
N VAL A 569 15.98 -7.64 4.60
CA VAL A 569 17.27 -8.09 5.17
C VAL A 569 17.73 -7.12 6.26
N ALA A 570 17.61 -5.80 6.03
CA ALA A 570 17.93 -4.79 7.04
C ALA A 570 17.05 -4.93 8.28
N GLY A 571 15.74 -5.12 8.09
CA GLY A 571 14.78 -5.40 9.17
C GLY A 571 15.11 -6.65 9.98
N MET A 572 15.44 -7.75 9.29
CA MET A 572 15.88 -9.01 9.89
C MET A 572 17.19 -8.84 10.69
N GLY A 573 18.14 -8.08 10.15
CA GLY A 573 19.41 -7.75 10.81
C GLY A 573 19.20 -6.94 12.09
N LEU A 574 18.36 -5.91 12.04
CA LEU A 574 17.98 -5.10 13.22
C LEU A 574 17.30 -5.94 14.29
N TRP A 575 16.42 -6.85 13.88
CA TRP A 575 15.80 -7.80 14.81
C TRP A 575 16.82 -8.73 15.46
N LEU A 576 17.75 -9.29 14.68
CA LEU A 576 18.82 -10.15 15.20
C LEU A 576 19.72 -9.39 16.20
N LEU A 577 20.07 -8.13 15.92
CA LEU A 577 20.81 -7.28 16.85
C LEU A 577 20.03 -7.05 18.15
N GLY A 578 18.73 -6.76 18.05
CA GLY A 578 17.85 -6.61 19.22
C GLY A 578 17.71 -7.91 20.03
N PHE A 579 17.65 -9.06 19.35
CA PHE A 579 17.66 -10.38 19.99
C PHE A 579 18.97 -10.62 20.76
N LEU A 580 20.12 -10.36 20.13
CA LEU A 580 21.44 -10.51 20.73
C LEU A 580 21.68 -9.56 21.91
N TYR A 581 21.11 -8.36 21.87
CA TYR A 581 21.19 -7.39 22.97
C TYR A 581 20.40 -7.86 24.20
N THR A 582 19.31 -8.59 24.00
CA THR A 582 18.42 -9.06 25.07
C THR A 582 18.79 -10.44 25.63
N THR A 583 19.64 -11.20 24.94
CA THR A 583 20.14 -12.52 25.40
C THR A 583 21.47 -12.40 26.14
N ARG A 584 21.67 -13.21 27.20
CA ARG A 584 22.91 -13.23 28.00
C ARG A 584 23.67 -14.56 27.82
N PRO A 585 25.02 -14.55 27.84
CA PRO A 585 25.90 -13.39 28.01
C PRO A 585 26.03 -12.56 26.73
N HIS A 586 25.86 -11.24 26.87
CA HIS A 586 26.09 -10.31 25.77
C HIS A 586 27.59 -10.09 25.61
N THR A 587 28.16 -10.50 24.47
CA THR A 587 29.58 -10.28 24.15
C THR A 587 29.71 -9.73 22.73
N TRP A 588 30.68 -8.85 22.48
CA TRP A 588 30.91 -8.31 21.12
C TRP A 588 31.29 -9.41 20.14
N ARG A 589 31.93 -10.48 20.63
CA ARG A 589 32.26 -11.67 19.83
C ARG A 589 31.01 -12.35 19.27
N SER A 590 29.92 -12.47 20.04
CA SER A 590 28.68 -13.09 19.54
C SER A 590 28.01 -12.23 18.47
N VAL A 591 28.03 -10.90 18.64
CA VAL A 591 27.52 -9.94 17.63
C VAL A 591 28.33 -10.04 16.33
N ILE A 592 29.66 -9.98 16.40
CA ILE A 592 30.53 -10.09 15.21
C ILE A 592 30.34 -11.45 14.53
N THR A 593 30.30 -12.54 15.30
CA THR A 593 30.11 -13.88 14.74
C THR A 593 28.77 -14.00 14.03
N ALA A 594 27.69 -13.49 14.62
CA ALA A 594 26.37 -13.49 14.01
C ALA A 594 26.34 -12.62 12.75
N ALA A 595 26.92 -11.42 12.82
CA ALA A 595 27.02 -10.50 11.68
C ALA A 595 27.83 -11.10 10.53
N LEU A 596 28.94 -11.79 10.79
CA LEU A 596 29.72 -12.49 9.77
C LEU A 596 28.97 -13.70 9.21
N SER A 597 28.36 -14.52 10.09
CA SER A 597 27.63 -15.74 9.67
C SER A 597 26.40 -15.41 8.81
N PHE A 598 25.76 -14.27 9.05
CA PHE A 598 24.61 -13.79 8.28
C PHE A 598 25.03 -12.95 7.07
N GLY A 599 25.89 -11.95 7.29
CA GLY A 599 26.22 -10.93 6.31
C GLY A 599 27.18 -11.39 5.22
N LEU A 600 28.22 -12.18 5.56
CA LEU A 600 29.20 -12.62 4.58
C LEU A 600 28.57 -13.52 3.49
N PRO A 601 27.76 -14.55 3.80
CA PRO A 601 27.10 -15.33 2.77
C PRO A 601 26.14 -14.51 1.90
N ALA A 602 25.40 -13.57 2.50
CA ALA A 602 24.50 -12.69 1.76
C ALA A 602 25.25 -11.81 0.76
N LEU A 603 26.39 -11.24 1.18
CA LEU A 603 27.25 -10.40 0.35
C LEU A 603 27.92 -11.20 -0.77
N ILE A 604 28.41 -12.42 -0.50
CA ILE A 604 29.02 -13.28 -1.52
C ILE A 604 28.02 -13.59 -2.64
N VAL A 605 26.79 -13.95 -2.26
CA VAL A 605 25.74 -14.23 -3.25
C VAL A 605 25.37 -12.97 -4.02
N LEU A 606 25.27 -11.81 -3.36
CA LEU A 606 24.90 -10.54 -4.01
C LEU A 606 26.04 -9.92 -4.85
N ALA A 607 27.30 -10.27 -4.59
CA ALA A 607 28.48 -9.63 -5.17
C ALA A 607 28.48 -9.55 -6.71
N PRO A 608 28.09 -10.59 -7.48
CA PRO A 608 28.09 -10.52 -8.94
C PRO A 608 27.23 -9.38 -9.49
N TYR A 609 26.06 -9.13 -8.88
CA TYR A 609 25.16 -8.04 -9.27
C TYR A 609 25.78 -6.67 -8.96
N VAL A 610 26.37 -6.51 -7.78
CA VAL A 610 27.01 -5.26 -7.36
C VAL A 610 28.21 -4.94 -8.25
N ILE A 611 29.06 -5.93 -8.52
CA ILE A 611 30.24 -5.78 -9.38
C ILE A 611 29.80 -5.38 -10.79
N ARG A 612 28.82 -6.10 -11.38
CA ARG A 612 28.26 -5.77 -12.71
C ARG A 612 27.79 -4.33 -12.77
N ASN A 613 26.98 -3.90 -11.79
CA ASN A 613 26.40 -2.56 -11.83
C ASN A 613 27.42 -1.46 -11.58
N MET A 614 28.44 -1.71 -10.76
CA MET A 614 29.58 -0.79 -10.60
C MET A 614 30.34 -0.61 -11.92
N LEU A 615 30.56 -1.70 -12.67
CA LEU A 615 31.27 -1.67 -13.95
C LEU A 615 30.46 -1.01 -15.06
N LEU A 616 29.16 -1.27 -15.14
CA LEU A 616 28.29 -0.78 -16.23
C LEU A 616 27.69 0.60 -15.97
N PHE A 617 27.30 0.88 -14.73
CA PHE A 617 26.49 2.06 -14.38
C PHE A 617 27.15 2.95 -13.32
N GLY A 618 28.34 2.58 -12.80
CA GLY A 618 29.03 3.33 -11.75
C GLY A 618 28.31 3.34 -10.40
N LYS A 619 27.32 2.46 -10.19
CA LYS A 619 26.49 2.40 -8.98
C LYS A 619 26.34 0.96 -8.50
N PRO A 620 26.34 0.68 -7.18
CA PRO A 620 26.23 -0.69 -6.67
C PRO A 620 24.84 -1.30 -6.90
N VAL A 621 23.81 -0.47 -6.94
CA VAL A 621 22.43 -0.84 -7.26
C VAL A 621 21.91 0.17 -8.26
N PHE A 622 21.50 -0.31 -9.44
CA PHE A 622 20.94 0.52 -10.50
C PHE A 622 19.71 -0.17 -11.08
N SER A 623 18.64 0.60 -11.27
CA SER A 623 17.47 0.21 -12.04
C SER A 623 16.80 1.44 -12.64
N THR A 624 16.32 1.37 -13.88
CA THR A 624 15.53 2.48 -14.44
C THR A 624 14.21 2.69 -13.68
N GLU A 625 13.67 1.64 -13.03
CA GLU A 625 12.48 1.77 -12.16
C GLU A 625 12.73 2.74 -11.00
N SER A 626 13.99 2.95 -10.57
CA SER A 626 14.28 3.91 -9.50
C SER A 626 13.93 5.36 -9.86
N TYR A 627 13.83 5.66 -11.15
CA TYR A 627 13.36 6.94 -11.69
C TYR A 627 11.84 6.93 -11.86
N ASP A 628 11.27 5.82 -12.36
CA ASP A 628 9.83 5.62 -12.50
C ASP A 628 9.08 5.85 -11.17
N ALA A 629 9.68 5.48 -10.04
CA ALA A 629 9.16 5.70 -8.68
C ALA A 629 8.73 7.15 -8.41
N TRP A 630 9.47 8.10 -8.99
CA TRP A 630 9.21 9.52 -8.83
C TRP A 630 8.09 9.96 -9.76
N VAL A 631 7.92 9.37 -10.94
CA VAL A 631 6.84 9.78 -11.84
C VAL A 631 5.49 9.16 -11.43
N LEU A 632 5.52 7.89 -11.01
CA LEU A 632 4.34 7.10 -10.67
C LEU A 632 3.63 7.62 -9.41
N GLY A 633 2.31 7.81 -9.52
CA GLY A 633 1.44 8.12 -8.38
C GLY A 633 1.44 9.57 -7.91
N TYR A 634 2.21 10.46 -8.56
CA TYR A 634 2.18 11.91 -8.28
C TYR A 634 1.50 12.73 -9.39
N ARG A 635 1.49 12.24 -10.63
CA ARG A 635 0.82 12.88 -11.77
C ARG A 635 -0.43 12.15 -12.26
N GLY A 636 -0.79 11.02 -11.65
CA GLY A 636 -1.97 10.25 -12.04
C GLY A 636 -2.44 9.32 -10.92
N ASN A 637 -3.70 9.49 -10.54
CA ASN A 637 -4.48 8.53 -9.75
C ASN A 637 -5.53 7.80 -10.64
N SER A 638 -5.47 8.01 -11.96
CA SER A 638 -6.29 7.35 -12.99
C SER A 638 -5.56 6.13 -13.58
N GLY A 639 -6.27 5.30 -14.34
CA GLY A 639 -5.78 4.06 -14.97
C GLY A 639 -4.64 4.21 -16.00
N ASP A 640 -4.03 5.40 -16.08
CA ASP A 640 -3.02 5.80 -17.07
C ASP A 640 -1.71 6.27 -16.42
N ALA A 641 -1.53 6.07 -15.10
CA ALA A 641 -0.31 6.51 -14.38
C ALA A 641 1.01 5.99 -14.99
N TRP A 642 0.97 4.83 -15.65
CA TRP A 642 2.12 4.26 -16.35
C TRP A 642 2.51 5.03 -17.61
N GLU A 643 1.57 5.74 -18.25
CA GLU A 643 1.86 6.57 -19.43
C GLU A 643 2.70 7.81 -19.09
N GLU A 644 2.65 8.27 -17.84
CA GLU A 644 3.42 9.44 -17.39
C GLU A 644 4.94 9.18 -17.47
N ILE A 645 5.38 7.93 -17.30
CA ILE A 645 6.80 7.57 -17.44
C ILE A 645 7.29 7.86 -18.87
N TYR A 646 6.48 7.53 -19.88
CA TYR A 646 6.82 7.71 -21.30
C TYR A 646 6.66 9.15 -21.78
N ARG A 647 6.21 10.06 -20.91
CA ARG A 647 6.14 11.51 -21.16
C ARG A 647 7.41 12.25 -20.70
N VAL A 648 8.29 11.57 -19.97
CA VAL A 648 9.52 12.17 -19.45
C VAL A 648 10.67 11.91 -20.41
N PHE A 649 11.13 12.98 -21.04
CA PHE A 649 12.25 12.96 -21.99
C PHE A 649 13.52 13.55 -21.37
N THR A 650 14.66 13.11 -21.90
CA THR A 650 15.97 13.77 -21.71
C THR A 650 15.92 15.23 -22.19
N PRO A 651 16.75 16.15 -21.64
CA PRO A 651 16.77 17.54 -22.09
C PRO A 651 17.13 17.72 -23.57
N VAL A 652 17.83 16.74 -24.16
CA VAL A 652 18.15 16.72 -25.59
C VAL A 652 16.88 16.72 -26.46
N TRP A 653 15.82 16.04 -26.02
CA TRP A 653 14.51 16.02 -26.67
C TRP A 653 13.52 17.03 -26.05
N GLY A 654 14.04 18.08 -25.40
CA GLY A 654 13.22 19.14 -24.79
C GLY A 654 12.52 18.75 -23.48
N GLY A 655 12.86 17.60 -22.89
CA GLY A 655 12.23 17.14 -21.64
C GLY A 655 12.87 17.73 -20.36
N PRO A 656 12.24 17.48 -19.20
CA PRO A 656 12.68 18.04 -17.91
C PRO A 656 13.94 17.38 -17.33
N GLY A 657 14.46 16.34 -17.98
CA GLY A 657 15.58 15.53 -17.49
C GLY A 657 15.16 14.42 -16.52
N LEU A 658 16.16 13.78 -15.91
CA LEU A 658 15.96 12.62 -15.03
C LEU A 658 15.11 12.98 -13.79
N PRO A 659 14.06 12.19 -13.48
CA PRO A 659 13.32 12.33 -12.23
C PRO A 659 14.22 12.17 -11.00
N ASP A 660 13.98 12.99 -9.97
CA ASP A 660 14.76 12.93 -8.73
C ASP A 660 13.91 13.26 -7.49
N ARG A 661 14.50 13.08 -6.30
CA ARG A 661 13.84 13.31 -5.00
C ARG A 661 13.31 14.73 -4.79
N SER A 662 13.86 15.74 -5.47
CA SER A 662 13.36 17.12 -5.39
C SER A 662 11.99 17.26 -6.04
N TRP A 663 11.58 16.33 -6.90
CA TRP A 663 10.26 16.35 -7.52
C TRP A 663 9.12 16.23 -6.49
N ILE A 664 9.34 15.62 -5.30
CA ILE A 664 8.37 15.69 -4.17
C ILE A 664 8.00 17.14 -3.88
N MET A 665 9.00 18.01 -3.79
CA MET A 665 8.78 19.42 -3.54
C MET A 665 8.15 20.11 -4.76
N ARG A 666 8.31 19.55 -5.96
CA ARG A 666 7.72 20.08 -7.20
C ARG A 666 6.23 19.78 -7.35
N TRP A 667 5.74 18.67 -6.80
CA TRP A 667 4.32 18.29 -6.92
C TRP A 667 3.39 18.94 -5.90
N GLY A 668 3.93 19.45 -4.79
CA GLY A 668 3.14 20.02 -3.71
C GLY A 668 2.99 19.10 -2.50
N PHE A 669 2.73 19.71 -1.35
CA PHE A 669 2.55 19.01 -0.08
C PHE A 669 1.28 18.17 -0.08
N ASP A 670 0.19 18.65 -0.66
CA ASP A 670 -1.09 17.94 -0.67
C ASP A 670 -1.07 16.74 -1.59
N ALA A 671 -0.54 16.88 -2.81
CA ALA A 671 -0.39 15.75 -3.72
C ALA A 671 0.48 14.65 -3.08
N THR A 672 1.54 15.05 -2.38
CA THR A 672 2.40 14.13 -1.63
C THR A 672 1.64 13.46 -0.48
N LEU A 673 0.92 14.21 0.33
CA LEU A 673 0.14 13.68 1.45
C LEU A 673 -0.99 12.78 0.98
N GLU A 674 -1.69 13.15 -0.10
CA GLU A 674 -2.74 12.37 -0.73
C GLU A 674 -2.19 11.05 -1.25
N LYS A 675 -1.02 11.05 -1.91
CA LYS A 675 -0.32 9.81 -2.29
C LYS A 675 -0.09 8.93 -1.06
N LEU A 676 0.51 9.46 0.01
CA LEU A 676 0.81 8.67 1.22
C LEU A 676 -0.46 8.07 1.86
N ILE A 677 -1.52 8.86 1.99
CA ILE A 677 -2.81 8.41 2.53
C ILE A 677 -3.43 7.33 1.63
N ALA A 678 -3.40 7.53 0.31
CA ALA A 678 -3.86 6.54 -0.65
C ALA A 678 -3.05 5.24 -0.52
N GLN A 679 -1.72 5.32 -0.41
CA GLN A 679 -0.88 4.13 -0.25
C GLN A 679 -1.21 3.34 1.04
N VAL A 680 -1.47 4.04 2.16
CA VAL A 680 -1.89 3.40 3.42
C VAL A 680 -3.27 2.75 3.28
N ARG A 681 -4.21 3.42 2.60
CA ARG A 681 -5.56 2.89 2.31
C ARG A 681 -5.51 1.63 1.49
N GLU A 682 -4.69 1.63 0.44
CA GLU A 682 -4.49 0.49 -0.43
C GLU A 682 -3.86 -0.68 0.32
N LEU A 683 -2.77 -0.46 1.09
CA LEU A 683 -2.16 -1.49 1.92
C LEU A 683 -3.17 -2.10 2.91
N ARG A 684 -3.95 -1.26 3.59
CA ARG A 684 -5.01 -1.70 4.48
C ARG A 684 -6.03 -2.58 3.75
N ASN A 685 -6.47 -2.17 2.56
CA ASN A 685 -7.43 -2.92 1.74
C ASN A 685 -6.88 -4.27 1.28
N TYR A 686 -5.57 -4.44 1.15
CA TYR A 686 -4.97 -5.74 0.83
C TYR A 686 -4.93 -6.70 2.03
N ILE A 687 -4.70 -6.19 3.25
CA ILE A 687 -4.34 -7.00 4.42
C ILE A 687 -5.50 -7.19 5.40
N MET A 688 -6.33 -6.16 5.61
CA MET A 688 -7.36 -6.17 6.64
C MET A 688 -8.67 -6.80 6.14
N PRO A 689 -9.42 -7.50 6.99
CA PRO A 689 -10.74 -8.01 6.61
C PRO A 689 -11.75 -6.87 6.42
N VAL A 690 -12.88 -7.16 5.76
CA VAL A 690 -13.98 -6.22 5.58
C VAL A 690 -14.94 -6.29 6.77
N TRP A 691 -15.41 -5.13 7.24
CA TRP A 691 -16.46 -5.04 8.26
C TRP A 691 -17.51 -3.98 7.90
N HIS A 692 -18.57 -4.40 7.20
CA HIS A 692 -19.63 -3.49 6.72
C HIS A 692 -20.38 -2.75 7.84
N GLY A 693 -20.43 -3.28 9.06
CA GLY A 693 -21.11 -2.68 10.21
C GLY A 693 -20.19 -1.95 11.20
N ALA A 694 -18.96 -1.63 10.81
CA ALA A 694 -18.03 -0.93 11.68
C ALA A 694 -18.48 0.52 11.94
N PRO A 695 -18.47 1.02 13.19
CA PRO A 695 -18.73 2.43 13.49
C PRO A 695 -17.75 3.37 12.75
N ASP A 696 -18.20 4.57 12.35
CA ASP A 696 -17.43 5.51 11.52
C ASP A 696 -16.01 5.82 12.05
N GLY A 697 -15.83 5.86 13.37
CA GLY A 697 -14.52 6.10 13.99
C GLY A 697 -13.51 4.94 13.91
N VAL A 698 -13.97 3.71 13.66
CA VAL A 698 -13.11 2.51 13.55
C VAL A 698 -13.19 1.84 12.19
N ALA A 699 -14.16 2.18 11.34
CA ALA A 699 -14.30 1.66 9.99
C ALA A 699 -13.03 1.88 9.14
N TRP A 700 -12.29 2.96 9.41
CA TRP A 700 -10.99 3.21 8.78
C TRP A 700 -9.95 2.11 9.04
N LEU A 701 -10.06 1.31 10.11
CA LEU A 701 -9.12 0.22 10.39
C LEU A 701 -9.34 -1.03 9.53
N PHE A 702 -10.49 -1.15 8.86
CA PHE A 702 -10.88 -2.33 8.10
C PHE A 702 -10.83 -2.07 6.59
N SER A 703 -10.73 -3.14 5.79
CA SER A 703 -10.83 -3.00 4.33
C SER A 703 -12.22 -2.49 3.96
N ASN A 704 -12.27 -1.61 2.96
CA ASN A 704 -13.53 -1.15 2.38
C ASN A 704 -13.86 -1.84 1.04
N ASN A 705 -13.03 -2.81 0.62
CA ASN A 705 -13.17 -3.48 -0.66
C ASN A 705 -12.71 -4.94 -0.57
N GLU A 706 -13.66 -5.87 -0.43
CA GLU A 706 -13.40 -7.31 -0.34
C GLU A 706 -12.61 -7.87 -1.54
N ARG A 707 -12.79 -7.30 -2.74
CA ARG A 707 -12.11 -7.75 -3.95
C ARG A 707 -10.64 -7.38 -3.98
N LYS A 708 -10.21 -6.44 -3.14
CA LYS A 708 -8.79 -6.08 -2.99
C LYS A 708 -8.06 -6.97 -2.00
N ASN A 709 -8.73 -7.73 -1.13
CA ASN A 709 -8.02 -8.55 -0.16
C ASN A 709 -7.15 -9.62 -0.87
N ILE A 710 -5.88 -9.79 -0.45
CA ILE A 710 -4.97 -10.80 -1.03
C ILE A 710 -5.28 -12.23 -0.57
N VAL A 711 -6.09 -12.34 0.48
CA VAL A 711 -6.70 -13.58 0.98
C VAL A 711 -8.21 -13.38 1.02
N SER A 712 -8.99 -14.46 0.99
CA SER A 712 -10.45 -14.35 1.11
C SER A 712 -10.85 -13.59 2.39
N ASP A 713 -12.04 -12.98 2.43
CA ASP A 713 -12.49 -12.25 3.63
C ASP A 713 -12.51 -13.15 4.89
N MET A 714 -13.02 -14.39 4.76
CA MET A 714 -12.92 -15.41 5.80
C MET A 714 -11.46 -15.68 6.21
N GLY A 715 -10.56 -15.81 5.22
CA GLY A 715 -9.13 -16.00 5.46
C GLY A 715 -8.48 -14.82 6.18
N ALA A 716 -8.86 -13.58 5.84
CA ALA A 716 -8.38 -12.35 6.47
C ALA A 716 -8.82 -12.27 7.94
N TRP A 717 -10.09 -12.58 8.24
CA TRP A 717 -10.59 -12.66 9.61
C TRP A 717 -9.85 -13.74 10.42
N MET A 718 -9.70 -14.94 9.86
CA MET A 718 -8.98 -16.03 10.54
C MET A 718 -7.51 -15.69 10.75
N ALA A 719 -6.85 -15.04 9.77
CA ALA A 719 -5.47 -14.58 9.88
C ALA A 719 -5.32 -13.49 10.96
N LEU A 720 -6.26 -12.55 11.05
CA LEU A 720 -6.27 -11.50 12.07
C LEU A 720 -6.43 -12.09 13.48
N ILE A 721 -7.36 -13.04 13.67
CA ILE A 721 -7.54 -13.77 14.93
C ILE A 721 -6.25 -14.55 15.26
N GLY A 722 -5.68 -15.23 14.28
CA GLY A 722 -4.41 -15.95 14.40
C GLY A 722 -3.25 -15.03 14.82
N MET A 723 -3.16 -13.84 14.22
CA MET A 723 -2.14 -12.83 14.55
C MET A 723 -2.29 -12.34 15.99
N ILE A 724 -3.51 -12.03 16.43
CA ILE A 724 -3.80 -11.59 17.81
C ILE A 724 -3.38 -12.66 18.81
N ALA A 725 -3.63 -13.93 18.52
CA ALA A 725 -3.21 -15.02 19.38
C ALA A 725 -1.69 -15.28 19.32
N ALA A 726 -1.06 -15.12 18.15
CA ALA A 726 0.38 -15.23 17.98
C ALA A 726 1.14 -14.11 18.73
N LEU A 727 0.57 -12.92 18.86
CA LEU A 727 1.10 -11.84 19.72
C LEU A 727 1.19 -12.26 21.20
N ARG A 728 0.39 -13.23 21.63
CA ARG A 728 0.43 -13.78 23.00
C ARG A 728 1.40 -14.94 23.12
N SER A 729 1.35 -15.89 22.19
CA SER A 729 2.03 -17.19 22.30
C SER A 729 3.36 -17.28 21.53
N ARG A 730 3.55 -16.45 20.50
CA ARG A 730 4.65 -16.51 19.53
C ARG A 730 5.29 -15.12 19.28
N ARG A 731 5.50 -14.34 20.34
CA ARG A 731 6.02 -12.96 20.28
C ARG A 731 7.31 -12.80 19.46
N ARG A 732 8.25 -13.75 19.58
CA ARG A 732 9.52 -13.71 18.83
C ARG A 732 9.28 -13.78 17.33
N LEU A 733 8.42 -14.70 16.88
CA LEU A 733 8.03 -14.83 15.48
C LEU A 733 7.33 -13.56 14.98
N VAL A 734 6.34 -13.06 15.72
CA VAL A 734 5.61 -11.84 15.31
C VAL A 734 6.55 -10.63 15.27
N GLY A 735 7.45 -10.50 16.25
CA GLY A 735 8.47 -9.45 16.26
C GLY A 735 9.42 -9.54 15.07
N LEU A 736 9.80 -10.76 14.66
CA LEU A 736 10.64 -10.97 13.47
C LEU A 736 9.89 -10.63 12.18
N LEU A 737 8.64 -11.10 12.02
CA LEU A 737 7.80 -10.77 10.86
C LEU A 737 7.60 -9.25 10.76
N ALA A 738 7.26 -8.59 11.87
CA ALA A 738 7.11 -7.14 11.90
C ALA A 738 8.42 -6.43 11.52
N ALA A 739 9.55 -6.84 12.10
CA ALA A 739 10.84 -6.23 11.78
C ALA A 739 11.26 -6.46 10.32
N ALA A 740 10.99 -7.64 9.75
CA ALA A 740 11.31 -7.96 8.36
C ALA A 740 10.43 -7.17 7.37
N TYR A 741 9.11 -7.11 7.58
CA TYR A 741 8.20 -6.51 6.61
C TYR A 741 7.98 -5.00 6.77
N LEU A 742 8.13 -4.44 7.98
CA LEU A 742 7.85 -3.02 8.22
C LEU A 742 8.74 -2.06 7.41
N PRO A 743 10.07 -2.25 7.29
CA PRO A 743 10.91 -1.40 6.45
C PRO A 743 10.50 -1.44 4.98
N TYR A 744 10.14 -2.63 4.48
CA TYR A 744 9.62 -2.80 3.13
C TYR A 744 8.28 -2.07 2.95
N MET A 745 7.33 -2.23 3.88
CA MET A 745 6.05 -1.51 3.86
C MET A 745 6.24 0.02 3.85
N ILE A 746 7.13 0.54 4.70
CA ILE A 746 7.43 1.99 4.75
C ILE A 746 8.00 2.47 3.41
N PHE A 747 8.91 1.72 2.80
CA PHE A 747 9.43 2.04 1.48
C PHE A 747 8.35 2.03 0.40
N MET A 748 7.45 1.05 0.42
CA MET A 748 6.35 0.97 -0.55
C MET A 748 5.35 2.11 -0.39
N ILE A 749 5.12 2.57 0.85
CA ILE A 749 4.23 3.70 1.14
C ILE A 749 4.87 5.03 0.72
N THR A 750 6.17 5.22 1.02
CA THR A 750 6.82 6.53 0.88
C THR A 750 7.46 6.75 -0.48
N TYR A 751 8.13 5.75 -1.03
CA TYR A 751 8.91 5.85 -2.25
C TYR A 751 8.17 5.24 -3.44
N TRP A 752 7.73 3.99 -3.34
CA TRP A 752 7.05 3.28 -4.42
C TRP A 752 5.51 3.48 -4.36
N ARG A 753 4.76 2.45 -4.74
CA ARG A 753 3.29 2.36 -4.76
C ARG A 753 2.81 1.02 -4.19
N THR A 754 1.71 1.03 -3.45
CA THR A 754 1.13 -0.12 -2.74
C THR A 754 -0.09 -0.72 -3.46
N ASN A 755 -0.58 -0.08 -4.53
CA ASN A 755 -1.81 -0.41 -5.24
C ASN A 755 -1.70 -1.58 -6.25
N GLU A 756 -0.71 -2.46 -6.10
CA GLU A 756 -0.64 -3.74 -6.84
C GLU A 756 -0.58 -4.90 -5.85
N GLU A 757 -1.48 -5.88 -6.02
CA GLU A 757 -1.59 -7.03 -5.12
C GLU A 757 -0.32 -7.89 -5.07
N ARG A 758 0.43 -7.96 -6.18
CA ARG A 758 1.66 -8.76 -6.29
C ARG A 758 2.76 -8.32 -5.32
N TYR A 759 2.77 -7.07 -4.88
CA TYR A 759 3.77 -6.59 -3.91
C TYR A 759 3.54 -7.10 -2.50
N TRP A 760 2.42 -7.77 -2.23
CA TRP A 760 2.04 -8.24 -0.89
C TRP A 760 1.99 -9.77 -0.79
N VAL A 761 2.27 -10.49 -1.88
CA VAL A 761 2.15 -11.97 -1.95
C VAL A 761 3.08 -12.70 -0.98
N MET A 762 4.20 -12.10 -0.60
CA MET A 762 5.11 -12.64 0.42
C MET A 762 4.52 -12.69 1.84
N LEU A 763 3.42 -11.97 2.09
CA LEU A 763 2.69 -12.03 3.36
C LEU A 763 1.72 -13.22 3.40
N ILE A 764 1.20 -13.63 2.24
CA ILE A 764 0.13 -14.64 2.14
C ILE A 764 0.51 -15.96 2.81
N PRO A 765 1.72 -16.54 2.66
CA PRO A 765 2.07 -17.77 3.38
C PRO A 765 1.96 -17.67 4.90
N TRP A 766 2.36 -16.52 5.47
CA TRP A 766 2.25 -16.28 6.91
C TRP A 766 0.80 -16.05 7.33
N LEU A 767 0.03 -15.30 6.54
CA LEU A 767 -1.41 -15.11 6.78
C LEU A 767 -2.17 -16.45 6.71
N ALA A 768 -1.84 -17.31 5.74
CA ALA A 768 -2.41 -18.64 5.60
C ALA A 768 -2.07 -19.54 6.79
N LEU A 769 -0.83 -19.50 7.30
CA LEU A 769 -0.43 -20.22 8.51
C LEU A 769 -1.20 -19.74 9.75
N LEU A 770 -1.37 -18.42 9.91
CA LEU A 770 -2.14 -17.84 11.02
C LEU A 770 -3.63 -18.18 10.93
N ALA A 771 -4.20 -18.14 9.72
CA ALA A 771 -5.58 -18.52 9.46
C ALA A 771 -5.81 -20.01 9.73
N ALA A 772 -4.95 -20.89 9.19
CA ALA A 772 -5.01 -22.32 9.42
C ALA A 772 -4.88 -22.66 10.90
N TRP A 773 -3.98 -21.98 11.62
CA TRP A 773 -3.87 -22.14 13.07
C TRP A 773 -5.15 -21.72 13.80
N ALA A 774 -5.75 -20.56 13.45
CA ALA A 774 -6.98 -20.10 14.09
C ALA A 774 -8.14 -21.10 13.89
N ILE A 775 -8.27 -21.65 12.68
CA ILE A 775 -9.27 -22.68 12.34
C ILE A 775 -9.07 -23.93 13.20
N TRP A 776 -7.86 -24.49 13.25
CA TRP A 776 -7.58 -25.71 14.02
C TRP A 776 -7.61 -25.49 15.53
N ALA A 777 -7.21 -24.31 16.02
CA ALA A 777 -7.36 -23.94 17.42
C ALA A 777 -8.84 -23.82 17.83
N GLY A 778 -9.69 -23.31 16.94
CA GLY A 778 -11.14 -23.29 17.11
C GLY A 778 -11.72 -24.70 17.22
N TYR A 779 -11.30 -25.60 16.33
CA TYR A 779 -11.65 -27.03 16.40
C TYR A 779 -11.22 -27.66 17.72
N ASP A 780 -9.94 -27.53 18.10
CA ASP A 780 -9.40 -28.14 19.31
C ASP A 780 -10.14 -27.62 20.56
N ARG A 781 -10.52 -26.34 20.57
CA ARG A 781 -11.30 -25.76 21.66
C ARG A 781 -12.72 -26.30 21.74
N LEU A 782 -13.41 -26.45 20.60
CA LEU A 782 -14.75 -27.05 20.55
C LEU A 782 -14.71 -28.53 20.95
N ALA A 783 -13.72 -29.28 20.47
CA ALA A 783 -13.53 -30.69 20.79
C ALA A 783 -13.23 -30.94 22.28
N GLN A 784 -12.73 -29.95 23.02
CA GLN A 784 -12.54 -30.07 24.48
C GLN A 784 -13.83 -29.91 25.29
N ILE A 785 -14.93 -29.45 24.68
CA ILE A 785 -16.18 -29.17 25.40
C ILE A 785 -17.04 -30.43 25.45
N GLY A 786 -17.51 -30.80 26.66
CA GLY A 786 -18.46 -31.89 26.87
C GLY A 786 -17.96 -33.24 26.37
N ASP A 787 -16.76 -33.64 26.79
CA ASP A 787 -16.13 -34.94 26.46
C ASP A 787 -16.10 -35.24 24.96
N ARG A 788 -15.65 -34.27 24.16
CA ARG A 788 -15.54 -34.38 22.69
C ARG A 788 -16.86 -34.47 21.92
N ARG A 789 -18.00 -34.31 22.58
CA ARG A 789 -19.33 -34.32 21.93
C ARG A 789 -19.46 -33.30 20.80
N TRP A 790 -18.73 -32.18 20.88
CA TRP A 790 -18.76 -31.12 19.86
C TRP A 790 -17.64 -31.21 18.82
N ALA A 791 -16.79 -32.25 18.86
CA ALA A 791 -15.76 -32.45 17.85
C ALA A 791 -16.31 -32.55 16.41
N PRO A 792 -17.45 -33.25 16.14
CA PRO A 792 -18.03 -33.28 14.80
C PRO A 792 -18.46 -31.90 14.29
N LEU A 793 -19.09 -31.08 15.15
CA LEU A 793 -19.44 -29.69 14.81
C LEU A 793 -18.19 -28.88 14.48
N GLY A 794 -17.13 -29.02 15.30
CA GLY A 794 -15.85 -28.40 15.03
C GLY A 794 -15.28 -28.77 13.66
N LEU A 795 -15.30 -30.06 13.30
CA LEU A 795 -14.78 -30.52 12.00
C LEU A 795 -15.62 -29.99 10.83
N ILE A 796 -16.94 -29.95 10.96
CA ILE A 796 -17.82 -29.33 9.95
C ILE A 796 -17.44 -27.86 9.74
N LEU A 797 -17.21 -27.11 10.82
CA LEU A 797 -16.80 -25.71 10.72
C LEU A 797 -15.40 -25.55 10.11
N VAL A 798 -14.46 -26.46 10.37
CA VAL A 798 -13.16 -26.49 9.66
C VAL A 798 -13.38 -26.65 8.17
N LEU A 799 -14.23 -27.61 7.75
CA LEU A 799 -14.53 -27.85 6.34
C LEU A 799 -15.22 -26.64 5.69
N VAL A 800 -16.15 -25.99 6.39
CA VAL A 800 -16.81 -24.75 5.93
C VAL A 800 -15.81 -23.62 5.79
N ALA A 801 -14.95 -23.40 6.80
CA ALA A 801 -13.91 -22.37 6.78
C ALA A 801 -12.94 -22.58 5.61
N VAL A 802 -12.42 -23.80 5.48
CA VAL A 802 -11.50 -24.20 4.41
C VAL A 802 -12.19 -24.01 3.05
N SER A 803 -13.41 -24.49 2.88
CA SER A 803 -14.15 -24.35 1.62
C SER A 803 -14.42 -22.88 1.26
N GLY A 804 -14.75 -22.03 2.24
CA GLY A 804 -14.93 -20.60 2.04
C GLY A 804 -13.64 -19.88 1.62
N VAL A 805 -12.50 -20.29 2.17
CA VAL A 805 -11.18 -19.77 1.76
C VAL A 805 -10.83 -20.23 0.34
N LEU A 806 -11.03 -21.50 0.02
CA LEU A 806 -10.72 -22.07 -1.30
C LEU A 806 -11.68 -21.60 -2.40
N GLY A 807 -12.95 -21.36 -2.07
CA GLY A 807 -13.98 -20.96 -3.02
C GLY A 807 -13.73 -19.58 -3.62
N PHE A 808 -13.07 -18.69 -2.88
CA PHE A 808 -12.79 -17.30 -3.26
C PHE A 808 -12.06 -17.18 -4.61
N SER A 809 -11.02 -17.98 -4.84
CA SER A 809 -10.16 -17.85 -6.02
C SER A 809 -10.64 -18.60 -7.26
N ARG A 810 -11.65 -19.49 -7.13
CA ARG A 810 -12.08 -20.36 -8.25
C ARG A 810 -12.63 -19.58 -9.46
N PRO A 811 -13.51 -18.58 -9.30
CA PRO A 811 -14.07 -17.85 -10.45
C PRO A 811 -12.98 -17.12 -11.25
N ASP A 812 -12.01 -16.51 -10.56
CA ASP A 812 -10.93 -15.76 -11.20
C ASP A 812 -9.96 -16.68 -11.96
N ILE A 813 -9.59 -17.82 -11.36
CA ILE A 813 -8.78 -18.84 -12.04
C ILE A 813 -9.51 -19.37 -13.28
N ALA A 814 -10.79 -19.70 -13.15
CA ALA A 814 -11.58 -20.25 -14.25
C ALA A 814 -11.75 -19.25 -15.40
N LYS A 815 -11.98 -17.97 -15.08
CA LYS A 815 -11.99 -16.86 -16.04
C LYS A 815 -10.65 -16.73 -16.75
N LYS A 816 -9.55 -16.78 -16.00
CA LYS A 816 -8.18 -16.66 -16.52
C LYS A 816 -7.86 -17.74 -17.55
N VAL A 817 -8.18 -18.99 -17.26
CA VAL A 817 -7.87 -20.14 -18.13
C VAL A 817 -8.73 -20.15 -19.38
N ARG A 818 -10.03 -19.82 -19.28
CA ARG A 818 -10.95 -19.88 -20.42
C ARG A 818 -10.87 -18.68 -21.35
N ASP A 819 -10.77 -17.47 -20.80
CA ASP A 819 -11.03 -16.26 -21.58
C ASP A 819 -9.73 -15.63 -22.10
N GLU A 820 -8.64 -15.69 -21.30
CA GLU A 820 -7.40 -14.98 -21.63
C GLU A 820 -6.74 -15.43 -22.94
N PRO A 821 -6.67 -16.73 -23.30
CA PRO A 821 -6.05 -17.14 -24.56
C PRO A 821 -6.69 -16.48 -25.79
N GLY A 822 -8.02 -16.30 -25.79
CA GLY A 822 -8.75 -15.66 -26.89
C GLY A 822 -8.46 -14.15 -26.97
N ILE A 823 -8.25 -13.52 -25.83
CA ILE A 823 -7.96 -12.10 -25.68
C ILE A 823 -6.59 -11.73 -26.30
N TRP A 824 -5.60 -12.63 -26.25
CA TRP A 824 -4.26 -12.42 -26.85
C TRP A 824 -4.15 -12.78 -28.34
N GLN A 825 -5.14 -13.47 -28.92
CA GLN A 825 -5.05 -13.95 -30.32
C GLN A 825 -4.75 -12.86 -31.35
N PRO A 826 -5.36 -11.66 -31.31
CA PRO A 826 -5.08 -10.62 -32.32
C PRO A 826 -3.61 -10.19 -32.34
N ASP A 827 -3.00 -10.02 -31.17
CA ASP A 827 -1.61 -9.59 -31.01
C ASP A 827 -0.66 -10.71 -31.46
N LEU A 828 -0.93 -11.96 -31.08
CA LEU A 828 -0.13 -13.12 -31.49
C LEU A 828 -0.19 -13.35 -33.01
N ALA A 829 -1.36 -13.12 -33.63
CA ALA A 829 -1.50 -13.18 -35.08
C ALA A 829 -0.68 -12.08 -35.77
N ALA A 830 -0.70 -10.85 -35.24
CA ALA A 830 0.15 -9.76 -35.74
C ALA A 830 1.65 -10.09 -35.64
N TYR A 831 2.10 -10.62 -34.50
CA TYR A 831 3.50 -11.02 -34.33
C TYR A 831 3.90 -12.17 -35.27
N THR A 832 3.01 -13.13 -35.49
CA THR A 832 3.24 -14.21 -36.46
C THR A 832 3.37 -13.66 -37.88
N TRP A 833 2.52 -12.70 -38.25
CA TRP A 833 2.60 -12.03 -39.55
C TRP A 833 3.91 -11.26 -39.72
N ILE A 834 4.30 -10.48 -38.70
CA ILE A 834 5.58 -9.75 -38.68
C ILE A 834 6.74 -10.74 -38.86
N ASP A 835 6.71 -11.87 -38.16
CA ASP A 835 7.78 -12.86 -38.23
C ASP A 835 7.99 -13.39 -39.65
N GLN A 836 6.91 -13.52 -40.41
CA GLN A 836 6.91 -14.05 -41.78
C GLN A 836 7.19 -13.01 -42.88
N HIS A 837 6.84 -11.73 -42.66
CA HIS A 837 6.80 -10.72 -43.74
C HIS A 837 7.76 -9.54 -43.56
N VAL A 838 8.24 -9.29 -42.34
CA VAL A 838 9.12 -8.16 -42.03
C VAL A 838 10.57 -8.64 -41.97
N PRO A 839 11.58 -7.90 -42.47
CA PRO A 839 12.98 -8.29 -42.30
C PRO A 839 13.40 -8.49 -40.83
N ALA A 840 14.40 -9.32 -40.57
CA ALA A 840 14.84 -9.66 -39.21
C ALA A 840 15.58 -8.50 -38.50
N ASP A 841 16.17 -7.59 -39.28
CA ASP A 841 16.88 -6.38 -38.84
C ASP A 841 15.97 -5.15 -38.75
N ALA A 842 14.74 -5.22 -39.24
CA ALA A 842 13.79 -4.13 -39.17
C ALA A 842 13.39 -3.81 -37.72
N VAL A 843 13.24 -2.52 -37.43
CA VAL A 843 12.95 -2.02 -36.08
C VAL A 843 11.45 -1.74 -35.94
N LEU A 844 10.86 -2.26 -34.86
CA LEU A 844 9.42 -2.07 -34.57
C LEU A 844 9.22 -1.05 -33.45
N MET A 845 8.47 0.02 -33.70
CA MET A 845 7.96 0.90 -32.66
C MET A 845 6.61 0.37 -32.14
N THR A 846 6.46 0.18 -30.83
CA THR A 846 5.29 -0.45 -30.18
C THR A 846 5.13 0.03 -28.74
N ARG A 847 3.92 -0.08 -28.17
CA ARG A 847 3.68 0.19 -26.74
C ARG A 847 4.24 -0.91 -25.82
N ILE A 848 4.56 -2.09 -26.37
CA ILE A 848 4.98 -3.28 -25.63
C ILE A 848 6.24 -3.93 -26.21
N PRO A 849 7.36 -3.17 -26.27
CA PRO A 849 8.58 -3.57 -26.99
C PRO A 849 9.17 -4.91 -26.55
N TRP A 850 9.16 -5.22 -25.25
CA TRP A 850 9.67 -6.48 -24.71
C TRP A 850 8.89 -7.70 -25.23
N GLN A 851 7.57 -7.56 -25.37
CA GLN A 851 6.71 -8.64 -25.85
C GLN A 851 6.84 -8.83 -27.36
N ALA A 852 6.82 -7.73 -28.11
CA ALA A 852 7.05 -7.77 -29.55
C ALA A 852 8.43 -8.38 -29.86
N ASN A 853 9.48 -8.02 -29.11
CA ASN A 853 10.82 -8.61 -29.25
C ASN A 853 10.86 -10.10 -28.86
N TRP A 854 10.12 -10.52 -27.83
CA TRP A 854 10.04 -11.93 -27.47
C TRP A 854 9.49 -12.77 -28.63
N HIS A 855 8.37 -12.36 -29.22
CA HIS A 855 7.68 -13.12 -30.25
C HIS A 855 8.33 -13.00 -31.64
N THR A 856 8.87 -11.84 -32.00
CA THR A 856 9.38 -11.58 -33.36
C THR A 856 10.91 -11.56 -33.44
N GLN A 857 11.62 -11.54 -32.32
CA GLN A 857 13.09 -11.39 -32.25
C GLN A 857 13.67 -10.15 -32.94
N ARG A 858 12.82 -9.21 -33.38
CA ARG A 858 13.22 -7.94 -34.01
C ARG A 858 13.54 -6.90 -32.94
N PRO A 859 14.48 -5.97 -33.18
CA PRO A 859 14.70 -4.84 -32.28
C PRO A 859 13.44 -3.99 -32.14
N THR A 860 13.17 -3.47 -30.94
CA THR A 860 11.92 -2.74 -30.69
C THR A 860 12.09 -1.43 -29.90
N LEU A 861 11.19 -0.49 -30.12
CA LEU A 861 11.22 0.85 -29.54
C LEU A 861 9.86 1.17 -28.92
N MET A 862 9.85 1.72 -27.70
CA MET A 862 8.62 2.17 -27.05
C MET A 862 7.96 3.30 -27.85
N ILE A 863 6.63 3.36 -27.89
CA ILE A 863 5.92 4.55 -28.36
C ILE A 863 6.00 5.64 -27.27
N PRO A 864 6.54 6.84 -27.56
CA PRO A 864 6.57 7.93 -26.59
C PRO A 864 5.16 8.47 -26.31
N ASN A 865 4.91 8.89 -25.07
CA ASN A 865 3.65 9.55 -24.72
C ASN A 865 3.78 11.07 -24.91
N THR A 866 3.57 11.53 -26.15
CA THR A 866 3.71 12.94 -26.56
C THR A 866 2.54 13.35 -27.46
N PRO A 867 2.07 14.61 -27.39
CA PRO A 867 1.13 15.14 -28.38
C PRO A 867 1.85 15.60 -29.67
N SER A 868 3.17 15.77 -29.65
CA SER A 868 3.96 16.23 -30.79
C SER A 868 4.28 15.09 -31.73
N ARG A 869 3.82 15.20 -32.98
CA ARG A 869 4.06 14.19 -34.01
C ARG A 869 5.48 14.24 -34.53
N ASP A 870 6.02 15.44 -34.66
CA ASP A 870 7.40 15.65 -35.09
C ASP A 870 8.38 14.97 -34.12
N LEU A 871 8.12 15.09 -32.80
CA LEU A 871 8.95 14.42 -31.80
C LEU A 871 8.85 12.88 -31.88
N LEU A 872 7.65 12.33 -32.13
CA LEU A 872 7.48 10.89 -32.32
C LEU A 872 8.30 10.40 -33.51
N LEU A 873 8.23 11.10 -34.65
CA LEU A 873 8.97 10.76 -35.87
C LEU A 873 10.48 10.99 -35.71
N GLU A 874 10.90 12.05 -35.04
CA GLU A 874 12.32 12.31 -34.74
C GLU A 874 12.92 11.15 -33.94
N ILE A 875 12.21 10.66 -32.90
CA ILE A 875 12.64 9.51 -32.11
C ILE A 875 12.63 8.22 -32.96
N ALA A 876 11.61 8.04 -33.80
CA ALA A 876 11.53 6.88 -34.71
C ALA A 876 12.73 6.85 -35.67
N HIS A 877 13.03 7.96 -36.35
CA HIS A 877 14.14 8.06 -37.30
C HIS A 877 15.50 7.93 -36.60
N HIS A 878 15.66 8.48 -35.40
CA HIS A 878 16.91 8.34 -34.63
C HIS A 878 17.29 6.88 -34.37
N TYR A 879 16.31 6.04 -34.07
CA TYR A 879 16.52 4.61 -33.82
C TYR A 879 16.25 3.72 -35.04
N GLY A 880 15.95 4.32 -36.19
CA GLY A 880 15.66 3.60 -37.44
C GLY A 880 14.38 2.75 -37.40
N ALA A 881 13.33 3.18 -36.70
CA ALA A 881 12.06 2.46 -36.64
C ALA A 881 11.36 2.44 -38.02
N ASP A 882 11.14 1.24 -38.55
CA ASP A 882 10.53 1.03 -39.88
C ASP A 882 9.02 0.81 -39.80
N TYR A 883 8.55 0.21 -38.70
CA TYR A 883 7.15 -0.18 -38.52
C TYR A 883 6.61 0.31 -37.18
N LEU A 884 5.35 0.75 -37.17
CA LEU A 884 4.57 1.06 -35.98
C LEU A 884 3.55 -0.06 -35.75
N VAL A 885 3.69 -0.77 -34.64
CA VAL A 885 2.79 -1.86 -34.22
C VAL A 885 1.88 -1.34 -33.12
N LEU A 886 0.57 -1.45 -33.35
CA LEU A 886 -0.49 -1.02 -32.44
C LEU A 886 -1.28 -2.23 -31.98
N GLU A 887 -0.94 -2.75 -30.80
CA GLU A 887 -1.56 -3.95 -30.23
C GLU A 887 -2.92 -3.70 -29.58
N ASN A 888 -3.71 -4.77 -29.49
CA ASN A 888 -5.03 -4.78 -28.91
C ASN A 888 -4.99 -4.81 -27.38
N GLN A 889 -4.13 -5.63 -26.76
CA GLN A 889 -4.13 -5.80 -25.29
C GLN A 889 -3.68 -4.56 -24.52
N GLN A 890 -2.73 -3.81 -25.08
CA GLN A 890 -2.05 -2.71 -24.40
C GLN A 890 -2.00 -1.51 -25.33
N ARG A 891 -3.19 -1.02 -25.70
CA ARG A 891 -3.33 0.19 -26.52
C ARG A 891 -2.60 1.37 -25.86
N VAL A 892 -1.99 2.19 -26.71
CA VAL A 892 -1.39 3.47 -26.28
C VAL A 892 -2.49 4.35 -25.68
N LYS A 893 -2.20 4.96 -24.54
CA LYS A 893 -3.13 5.88 -23.86
C LYS A 893 -2.48 7.26 -23.71
N GLY A 894 -3.14 8.17 -22.99
CA GLY A 894 -2.60 9.51 -22.75
C GLY A 894 -2.53 10.37 -24.01
N ASP A 895 -1.51 11.22 -24.09
CA ASP A 895 -1.26 12.10 -25.25
C ASP A 895 -0.93 11.29 -26.50
N GLY A 896 -0.09 10.26 -26.39
CA GLY A 896 0.24 9.38 -27.51
C GLY A 896 -0.96 8.62 -28.05
N GLY A 897 -1.85 8.15 -27.16
CA GLY A 897 -3.09 7.48 -27.56
C GLY A 897 -4.06 8.41 -28.30
N ARG A 898 -4.16 9.68 -27.86
CA ARG A 898 -4.96 10.70 -28.56
C ARG A 898 -4.37 11.03 -29.93
N GLN A 899 -3.06 11.16 -30.00
CA GLN A 899 -2.33 11.43 -31.24
C GLN A 899 -2.51 10.30 -32.27
N LEU A 900 -2.45 9.05 -31.84
CA LEU A 900 -2.54 7.88 -32.72
C LEU A 900 -3.97 7.37 -32.92
N ASN A 901 -4.99 8.09 -32.43
CA ASN A 901 -6.37 7.63 -32.41
C ASN A 901 -6.93 7.37 -33.82
N THR A 902 -6.53 8.16 -34.82
CA THR A 902 -6.93 7.99 -36.23
C THR A 902 -6.41 6.67 -36.82
N LEU A 903 -5.22 6.23 -36.40
CA LEU A 903 -4.64 4.95 -36.80
C LEU A 903 -5.32 3.74 -36.13
N LEU A 904 -6.03 3.97 -35.02
CA LEU A 904 -6.74 2.91 -34.29
C LEU A 904 -8.19 2.69 -34.78
N ASP A 905 -8.62 3.39 -35.83
CA ASP A 905 -9.96 3.23 -36.39
C ASP A 905 -10.16 1.83 -36.97
N HIS A 906 -11.24 1.17 -36.53
CA HIS A 906 -11.59 -0.18 -36.97
C HIS A 906 -11.96 -0.25 -38.46
N GLY A 907 -12.34 0.89 -39.06
CA GLY A 907 -12.64 1.02 -40.49
C GLY A 907 -11.42 0.92 -41.42
N ASN A 908 -10.21 1.14 -40.91
CA ASN A 908 -8.97 1.18 -41.69
C ASN A 908 -8.72 -0.15 -42.44
N GLN A 909 -8.31 -0.07 -43.70
CA GLN A 909 -8.03 -1.21 -44.58
C GLN A 909 -6.54 -1.31 -44.93
N VAL A 910 -6.06 -2.53 -45.15
CA VAL A 910 -4.67 -2.74 -45.59
C VAL A 910 -4.44 -2.04 -46.93
N GLY A 911 -3.39 -1.22 -47.01
CA GLY A 911 -3.08 -0.32 -48.12
C GLY A 911 -3.43 1.14 -47.87
N ASP A 912 -4.24 1.45 -46.85
CA ASP A 912 -4.59 2.83 -46.51
C ASP A 912 -3.35 3.59 -46.01
N VAL A 913 -3.15 4.81 -46.51
CA VAL A 913 -2.13 5.74 -46.01
C VAL A 913 -2.82 6.80 -45.17
N ILE A 914 -2.71 6.66 -43.86
CA ILE A 914 -3.38 7.53 -42.90
C ILE A 914 -2.31 8.36 -42.26
N GLU A 915 -2.40 9.67 -42.44
CA GLU A 915 -1.42 10.55 -41.82
C GLU A 915 0.02 10.17 -42.21
N GLY A 916 0.26 9.68 -43.43
CA GLY A 916 1.58 9.22 -43.91
C GLY A 916 2.01 7.83 -43.41
N PHE A 917 1.29 7.21 -42.48
CA PHE A 917 1.51 5.82 -42.07
C PHE A 917 0.75 4.88 -43.01
N GLU A 918 1.45 3.94 -43.66
CA GLU A 918 0.85 2.96 -44.57
C GLU A 918 0.45 1.70 -43.80
N LEU A 919 -0.84 1.36 -43.77
CA LEU A 919 -1.34 0.16 -43.09
C LEU A 919 -0.96 -1.09 -43.89
N VAL A 920 -0.04 -1.91 -43.37
CA VAL A 920 0.44 -3.13 -44.06
C VAL A 920 -0.18 -4.42 -43.52
N TYR A 921 -0.71 -4.39 -42.30
CA TYR A 921 -1.43 -5.51 -41.72
C TYR A 921 -2.47 -5.05 -40.70
N ALA A 922 -3.60 -5.74 -40.67
CA ALA A 922 -4.58 -5.59 -39.61
C ALA A 922 -5.24 -6.93 -39.31
N SER A 923 -5.30 -7.31 -38.04
CA SER A 923 -5.81 -8.63 -37.63
C SER A 923 -7.28 -8.83 -38.01
N PRO A 924 -7.73 -10.07 -38.28
CA PRO A 924 -9.05 -10.37 -38.86
C PRO A 924 -10.25 -10.17 -37.92
N THR A 925 -10.03 -9.99 -36.62
CA THR A 925 -11.10 -9.81 -35.62
C THR A 925 -11.57 -8.36 -35.54
N ALA A 926 -12.78 -8.07 -36.05
CA ALA A 926 -13.31 -6.71 -36.21
C ALA A 926 -13.32 -5.87 -34.92
N ASP A 927 -13.74 -6.44 -33.79
CA ASP A 927 -13.93 -5.69 -32.54
C ASP A 927 -12.62 -5.40 -31.78
N PHE A 928 -11.52 -6.07 -32.14
CA PHE A 928 -10.28 -6.10 -31.37
C PHE A 928 -9.05 -6.23 -32.28
N ARG A 929 -8.88 -5.27 -33.20
CA ARG A 929 -7.80 -5.32 -34.19
C ARG A 929 -6.46 -4.91 -33.61
N ALA A 930 -5.42 -5.67 -33.96
CA ALA A 930 -4.03 -5.23 -33.92
C ALA A 930 -3.63 -4.73 -35.31
N PHE A 931 -2.88 -3.62 -35.39
CA PHE A 931 -2.48 -2.99 -36.64
C PHE A 931 -0.96 -2.92 -36.75
N VAL A 932 -0.44 -3.00 -37.98
CA VAL A 932 0.98 -2.76 -38.29
C VAL A 932 1.04 -1.76 -39.45
N TYR A 933 1.70 -0.64 -39.20
CA TYR A 933 1.92 0.43 -40.15
C TYR A 933 3.39 0.52 -40.54
N ARG A 934 3.70 0.91 -41.77
CA ARG A 934 5.03 1.40 -42.16
C ARG A 934 5.15 2.88 -41.80
N ILE A 935 6.28 3.25 -41.18
CA ILE A 935 6.57 4.62 -40.75
C ILE A 935 7.08 5.44 -41.96
N PRO A 936 6.64 6.71 -42.12
CA PRO A 936 7.07 7.59 -43.22
C PRO A 936 8.52 8.07 -43.14
#